data_AF-A0A0M3AUE1-F1
#
_entry.id   AF-A0A0M3AUE1-F1
#
_cell.length_a   1.000
_cell.length_b   1.000
_cell.length_c   1.000
_cell.angle_alpha   90.00
_cell.angle_beta   90.00
_cell.angle_gamma   90.00
#
_symmetry.space_group_name_H-M   'P 1'
#
loop_
_entity.id
_entity.type
_entity.pdbx_description
1 polymer ?
#
loop_
_entity_poly.entity_id
_entity_poly.type
_entity_poly.pdbx_seq_one_letter_code
_entity_poly.pdbx_strand_id
1 'polypeptide(L)'
;MAKAVLPFADWIDCARDPCDPNQERLYFLGTFDRRITFYSQQVRALRLAHALDQTGAILPSHTVAVVGAGAAGVTIAMALALMGHDVTLYDPADDILHLQSGSDRLLHPHIYEWPRVGSLDNQAGLPILDWTAGSGAQVCAALQQSFGSALGRLSAKLRFKHRHRLERLERHNGDWRLTLKHEGTDVLRIKQHVVLCIGFGAERECGGVIPTDYWKQNAIGTNANEPEAPAKYLVSGNGDGGLTELLRLLITNFEHVAFTRSFLGMFSGNALREAADISFEGAAVGDDLEASFQLHLRPVLEENGILDRLAPLLRHDRHVTVNSSGPLYAAAKASQLNQCMVFALLETAKQANLPVVRSLGHMDNVEPGAGGGMTAVGIANGGSPVTTVFKHVIARHGPAKAARYEAADAFYAAHEAYMETLLKAHPDFADPPELAPETYDRFSLLAIDALYDPASRAGALASFHQQQATIHLEIDAAANVVVERGDVRLSEIADQAELVPEQMTVHLDLAPGKLAIAKDLVRLSRASNGRVRLQTQSAHQVEWLKLSDQITSAIAAPSRYRSHELYVPALGVAIDACLGRLLHNRLEQIFQSGNCPTIGDVDATILSHVSATWANWQSTLEGNETLREHVFRMLAHVDTANPASWSGDHSLLNKLASAMLMMLATHHGRPLTLSAAERGNMTFDTDAIALGTGAS
;
A
#
# COMPACT_ATOMS: atom_id res chain seq x y z
N MET A 1 3.20 -11.99 -0.62
CA MET A 1 3.76 -11.89 0.75
C MET A 1 3.90 -10.42 1.11
N ALA A 2 3.43 -9.99 2.28
CA ALA A 2 3.71 -8.63 2.76
C ALA A 2 5.23 -8.49 2.95
N LYS A 3 5.84 -7.44 2.38
CA LYS A 3 7.28 -7.19 2.56
C LYS A 3 7.52 -6.80 4.03
N ALA A 4 8.61 -7.28 4.60
CA ALA A 4 8.99 -6.90 5.96
C ALA A 4 9.20 -5.39 6.02
N VAL A 5 8.60 -4.74 7.00
CA VAL A 5 8.83 -3.32 7.26
C VAL A 5 10.28 -3.14 7.69
N LEU A 6 11.01 -2.22 7.05
CA LEU A 6 12.40 -1.93 7.41
C LEU A 6 12.51 -1.57 8.92
N PRO A 7 13.41 -2.23 9.66
CA PRO A 7 13.80 -1.86 11.02
C PRO A 7 14.16 -0.38 11.16
N PHE A 8 14.04 0.17 12.37
CA PHE A 8 14.36 1.58 12.61
C PHE A 8 15.83 1.94 12.31
N ALA A 9 16.78 1.03 12.54
CA ALA A 9 18.18 1.25 12.20
C ALA A 9 18.36 1.48 10.68
N ASP A 10 17.73 0.64 9.87
CA ASP A 10 17.82 0.68 8.41
C ASP A 10 17.26 2.00 7.84
N TRP A 11 16.23 2.59 8.46
CA TRP A 11 15.74 3.93 8.09
C TRP A 11 16.78 5.03 8.30
N ILE A 12 17.60 4.92 9.35
CA ILE A 12 18.70 5.84 9.62
C ILE A 12 19.84 5.57 8.64
N ASP A 13 20.16 4.31 8.38
CA ASP A 13 21.21 3.91 7.44
C ASP A 13 20.89 4.31 6.01
N CYS A 14 19.61 4.34 5.61
CA CYS A 14 19.18 4.89 4.32
C CYS A 14 19.29 6.41 4.24
N ALA A 15 19.35 7.10 5.38
CA ALA A 15 19.37 8.56 5.45
C ALA A 15 20.77 9.11 5.72
N ARG A 16 21.73 8.29 6.15
CA ARG A 16 23.13 8.71 6.40
C ARG A 16 24.08 7.53 6.38
N ASP A 17 25.35 7.80 6.12
CA ASP A 17 26.42 6.83 6.41
C ASP A 17 26.72 6.84 7.92
N PRO A 18 26.48 5.74 8.66
CA PRO A 18 26.78 5.68 10.09
C PRO A 18 28.29 5.62 10.40
N CYS A 19 29.12 5.25 9.41
CA CYS A 19 30.56 5.08 9.56
C CYS A 19 31.37 6.34 9.20
N ASP A 20 30.77 7.32 8.54
CA ASP A 20 31.44 8.59 8.24
C ASP A 20 31.25 9.61 9.38
N PRO A 21 32.25 9.83 10.24
CA PRO A 21 32.15 10.80 11.34
C PRO A 21 31.92 12.23 10.82
N ASN A 22 32.30 12.54 9.57
CA ASN A 22 32.07 13.87 9.01
C ASN A 22 30.58 14.12 8.73
N GLN A 23 29.76 13.07 8.60
CA GLN A 23 28.32 13.14 8.34
C GLN A 23 27.44 12.85 9.58
N GLU A 24 28.02 12.67 10.77
CA GLU A 24 27.25 12.52 12.01
C GLU A 24 26.14 13.60 12.14
N ARG A 25 24.86 13.20 12.30
CA ARG A 25 23.71 14.12 12.44
C ARG A 25 23.37 14.94 11.18
N LEU A 26 23.91 14.58 10.02
CA LEU A 26 23.41 15.00 8.71
C LEU A 26 22.61 13.85 8.10
N TYR A 27 21.40 14.17 7.63
CA TYR A 27 20.51 13.20 7.03
C TYR A 27 20.07 13.68 5.65
N PHE A 28 20.11 12.80 4.66
CA PHE A 28 19.56 12.99 3.33
C PHE A 28 18.23 12.26 3.24
N LEU A 29 17.17 12.98 2.88
CA LEU A 29 15.84 12.40 2.80
C LEU A 29 15.31 12.50 1.37
N GLY A 30 15.09 11.35 0.75
CA GLY A 30 14.54 11.29 -0.61
C GLY A 30 15.59 11.18 -1.71
N THR A 31 16.85 11.56 -1.47
CA THR A 31 17.81 11.93 -2.53
C THR A 31 18.08 10.82 -3.55
N PHE A 32 18.24 9.58 -3.10
CA PHE A 32 18.62 8.42 -3.93
C PHE A 32 17.47 7.47 -4.23
N ASP A 33 16.25 7.85 -3.87
CA ASP A 33 15.08 7.03 -4.06
C ASP A 33 14.68 6.88 -5.54
N ARG A 34 14.19 5.69 -5.89
CA ARG A 34 13.61 5.40 -7.21
C ARG A 34 12.17 5.92 -7.33
N ARG A 35 11.35 5.68 -6.30
CA ARG A 35 9.95 6.14 -6.24
C ARG A 35 9.89 7.46 -5.48
N ILE A 36 9.53 8.53 -6.21
CA ILE A 36 9.62 9.92 -5.74
C ILE A 36 8.26 10.64 -5.67
N THR A 37 7.17 9.88 -5.49
CA THR A 37 5.81 10.44 -5.34
C THR A 37 5.68 11.25 -4.05
N PHE A 38 4.70 12.14 -3.96
CA PHE A 38 4.37 12.87 -2.72
C PHE A 38 4.21 11.92 -1.54
N TYR A 39 3.36 10.90 -1.69
CA TYR A 39 3.09 9.91 -0.66
C TYR A 39 4.38 9.24 -0.18
N SER A 40 5.19 8.71 -1.10
CA SER A 40 6.44 8.03 -0.72
C SER A 40 7.42 8.95 0.02
N GLN A 41 7.51 10.23 -0.36
CA GLN A 41 8.33 11.21 0.33
C GLN A 41 7.85 11.48 1.78
N GLN A 42 6.54 11.55 2.00
CA GLN A 42 5.96 11.76 3.33
C GLN A 42 6.11 10.51 4.21
N VAL A 43 5.95 9.30 3.65
CA VAL A 43 6.15 8.06 4.40
C VAL A 43 7.60 7.94 4.90
N ARG A 44 8.59 8.20 4.04
CA ARG A 44 10.01 8.19 4.47
C ARG A 44 10.28 9.22 5.57
N ALA A 45 9.70 10.41 5.44
CA ALA A 45 9.82 11.46 6.45
C ALA A 45 9.29 11.01 7.83
N LEU A 46 8.10 10.40 7.86
CA LEU A 46 7.49 9.89 9.09
C LEU A 46 8.31 8.72 9.68
N ARG A 47 8.72 7.76 8.85
CA ARG A 47 9.52 6.61 9.30
C ARG A 47 10.88 7.03 9.83
N LEU A 48 11.56 7.96 9.17
CA LEU A 48 12.84 8.50 9.64
C LEU A 48 12.66 9.27 10.96
N ALA A 49 11.66 10.15 11.08
CA ALA A 49 11.41 10.85 12.34
C ALA A 49 11.15 9.88 13.50
N HIS A 50 10.36 8.84 13.26
CA HIS A 50 10.08 7.81 14.26
C HIS A 50 11.34 7.03 14.65
N ALA A 51 12.17 6.64 13.67
CA ALA A 51 13.43 5.97 13.92
C ALA A 51 14.41 6.82 14.77
N LEU A 52 14.52 8.11 14.46
CA LEU A 52 15.39 9.04 15.20
C LEU A 52 14.98 9.21 16.65
N ASP A 53 13.67 9.23 16.93
CA ASP A 53 13.14 9.29 18.29
C ASP A 53 13.35 7.97 19.04
N GLN A 54 12.98 6.83 18.43
CA GLN A 54 13.09 5.50 19.06
C GLN A 54 14.54 5.13 19.42
N THR A 55 15.50 5.59 18.63
CA THR A 55 16.93 5.36 18.87
C THR A 55 17.56 6.42 19.78
N GLY A 56 16.81 7.46 20.19
CA GLY A 56 17.34 8.57 20.96
C GLY A 56 18.40 9.39 20.24
N ALA A 57 18.42 9.36 18.90
CA ALA A 57 19.44 10.04 18.09
C ALA A 57 19.39 11.58 18.25
N ILE A 58 18.22 12.13 18.54
CA ILE A 58 18.01 13.57 18.80
C ILE A 58 17.68 13.78 20.27
N LEU A 59 18.62 14.38 21.02
CA LEU A 59 18.37 14.77 22.41
C LEU A 59 17.37 15.94 22.51
N PRO A 60 16.60 16.06 23.60
CA PRO A 60 15.63 17.15 23.78
C PRO A 60 16.21 18.57 23.70
N SER A 61 17.50 18.73 23.99
CA SER A 61 18.23 20.01 23.92
C SER A 61 18.76 20.33 22.52
N HIS A 62 18.75 19.38 21.59
CA HIS A 62 19.27 19.57 20.25
C HIS A 62 18.32 20.39 19.37
N THR A 63 18.90 21.22 18.52
CA THR A 63 18.17 21.97 17.49
C THR A 63 18.39 21.33 16.12
N VAL A 64 17.31 21.30 15.33
CA VAL A 64 17.27 20.67 14.01
C VAL A 64 17.02 21.74 12.93
N ALA A 65 17.82 21.71 11.87
CA ALA A 65 17.49 22.38 10.61
C ALA A 65 16.93 21.37 9.61
N VAL A 66 15.83 21.72 8.96
CA VAL A 66 15.31 21.01 7.78
C VAL A 66 15.43 21.96 6.59
N VAL A 67 16.05 21.52 5.50
CA VAL A 67 16.28 22.37 4.31
C VAL A 67 15.49 21.82 3.13
N GLY A 68 14.59 22.63 2.59
CA GLY A 68 13.65 22.27 1.53
C GLY A 68 12.25 22.00 2.07
N ALA A 69 11.27 22.82 1.70
CA ALA A 69 9.87 22.73 2.10
C ALA A 69 8.99 22.02 1.04
N GLY A 70 9.54 20.97 0.42
CA GLY A 70 8.77 19.98 -0.33
C GLY A 70 8.03 19.00 0.59
N ALA A 71 7.37 17.99 -0.01
CA ALA A 71 6.57 17.00 0.72
C ALA A 71 7.31 16.35 1.89
N ALA A 72 8.54 15.90 1.66
CA ALA A 72 9.40 15.29 2.67
C ALA A 72 9.75 16.26 3.80
N GLY A 73 10.19 17.47 3.46
CA GLY A 73 10.70 18.44 4.43
C GLY A 73 9.62 19.02 5.33
N VAL A 74 8.45 19.35 4.77
CA VAL A 74 7.29 19.80 5.56
C VAL A 74 6.87 18.71 6.55
N THR A 75 6.83 17.46 6.09
CA THR A 75 6.42 16.32 6.90
C THR A 75 7.40 16.03 8.03
N ILE A 76 8.71 15.93 7.75
CA ILE A 76 9.68 15.62 8.80
C ILE A 76 9.81 16.77 9.80
N ALA A 77 9.70 18.03 9.35
CA ALA A 77 9.74 19.18 10.24
C ALA A 77 8.57 19.17 11.23
N MET A 78 7.36 18.88 10.74
CA MET A 78 6.17 18.76 11.57
C MET A 78 6.23 17.56 12.51
N ALA A 79 6.68 16.40 12.02
CA ALA A 79 6.85 15.18 12.79
C ALA A 79 7.80 15.36 13.99
N LEU A 80 9.00 15.93 13.75
CA LEU A 80 9.98 16.20 14.79
C LEU A 80 9.49 17.27 15.79
N ALA A 81 8.74 18.27 15.33
CA ALA A 81 8.16 19.28 16.22
C ALA A 81 7.05 18.70 17.12
N LEU A 82 6.24 17.78 16.60
CA LEU A 82 5.23 17.04 17.38
C LEU A 82 5.87 16.18 18.48
N MET A 83 7.07 15.66 18.24
CA MET A 83 7.89 14.96 19.24
C MET A 83 8.56 15.91 20.25
N GLY A 84 8.40 17.23 20.08
CA GLY A 84 8.89 18.24 21.01
C GLY A 84 10.30 18.77 20.71
N HIS A 85 10.91 18.41 19.59
CA HIS A 85 12.21 18.94 19.18
C HIS A 85 12.14 20.38 18.67
N ASP A 86 13.24 21.13 18.77
CA ASP A 86 13.31 22.50 18.25
C ASP A 86 13.73 22.53 16.77
N VAL A 87 12.77 22.72 15.88
CA VAL A 87 12.91 22.58 14.43
C VAL A 87 12.81 23.92 13.71
N THR A 88 13.69 24.14 12.74
CA THR A 88 13.56 25.25 11.79
C THR A 88 13.60 24.72 10.35
N LEU A 89 12.52 24.95 9.60
CA LEU A 89 12.38 24.62 8.18
C LEU A 89 12.79 25.84 7.34
N TYR A 90 13.71 25.65 6.40
CA TYR A 90 14.20 26.67 5.48
C TYR A 90 13.81 26.32 4.04
N ASP A 91 13.36 27.31 3.27
CA ASP A 91 13.14 27.15 1.83
C ASP A 91 13.40 28.47 1.09
N PRO A 92 13.93 28.45 -0.15
CA PRO A 92 14.08 29.66 -0.95
C PRO A 92 12.76 30.27 -1.45
N ALA A 93 11.67 29.52 -1.51
CA ALA A 93 10.37 30.00 -1.90
C ALA A 93 9.66 30.74 -0.75
N ASP A 94 8.57 31.43 -1.10
CA ASP A 94 7.70 32.13 -0.15
C ASP A 94 6.83 31.18 0.66
N ASP A 95 6.35 30.11 0.02
CA ASP A 95 5.44 29.14 0.60
C ASP A 95 6.02 27.73 0.50
N ILE A 96 5.52 26.84 1.35
CA ILE A 96 5.81 25.42 1.24
C ILE A 96 5.17 24.84 -0.04
N LEU A 97 5.73 23.75 -0.59
CA LEU A 97 5.20 23.05 -1.78
C LEU A 97 5.06 23.95 -3.03
N HIS A 98 5.83 25.03 -3.10
CA HIS A 98 5.71 26.07 -4.13
C HIS A 98 5.82 25.53 -5.57
N LEU A 99 6.65 24.53 -5.81
CA LEU A 99 6.87 23.99 -7.16
C LEU A 99 5.59 23.40 -7.77
N GLN A 100 4.71 22.84 -6.94
CA GLN A 100 3.50 22.13 -7.39
C GLN A 100 2.22 22.94 -7.23
N SER A 101 2.26 24.07 -6.52
CA SER A 101 1.07 24.83 -6.10
C SER A 101 0.29 25.46 -7.27
N GLY A 102 0.88 25.59 -8.45
CA GLY A 102 0.22 26.06 -9.67
C GLY A 102 -0.04 24.98 -10.72
N SER A 103 0.14 23.70 -10.38
CA SER A 103 0.07 22.60 -11.35
C SER A 103 -1.32 22.01 -11.47
N ASP A 104 -1.83 21.89 -12.70
CA ASP A 104 -3.04 21.12 -13.01
C ASP A 104 -2.79 19.61 -13.08
N ARG A 105 -1.53 19.18 -12.94
CA ARG A 105 -1.19 17.77 -12.98
C ARG A 105 -1.80 17.07 -11.78
N LEU A 106 -2.45 15.95 -12.04
CA LEU A 106 -3.05 15.15 -11.00
C LEU A 106 -1.98 14.48 -10.15
N LEU A 107 -2.12 14.64 -8.83
CA LEU A 107 -1.38 13.90 -7.83
C LEU A 107 -2.28 12.78 -7.32
N HIS A 108 -1.77 11.56 -7.34
CA HIS A 108 -2.43 10.39 -6.78
C HIS A 108 -1.46 9.66 -5.85
N PRO A 109 -1.87 9.26 -4.65
CA PRO A 109 -0.95 8.70 -3.65
C PRO A 109 -0.42 7.32 -4.05
N HIS A 110 -1.30 6.44 -4.55
CA HIS A 110 -1.00 5.01 -4.70
C HIS A 110 -0.99 4.46 -6.14
N ILE A 111 -1.22 5.30 -7.17
CA ILE A 111 -1.47 4.79 -8.55
C ILE A 111 -0.26 4.05 -9.14
N TYR A 112 0.94 4.48 -8.75
CA TYR A 112 2.20 3.88 -9.20
C TYR A 112 2.54 2.55 -8.50
N GLU A 113 1.74 2.15 -7.50
CA GLU A 113 1.89 0.90 -6.74
C GLU A 113 1.06 -0.25 -7.33
N TRP A 114 0.24 0.01 -8.35
CA TRP A 114 -0.44 -1.04 -9.12
C TRP A 114 0.60 -2.06 -9.62
N PRO A 115 0.35 -3.39 -9.50
CA PRO A 115 -0.93 -4.07 -9.28
C PRO A 115 -1.32 -4.34 -7.82
N ARG A 116 -0.66 -3.71 -6.84
CA ARG A 116 -1.06 -3.88 -5.43
C ARG A 116 -2.49 -3.39 -5.20
N VAL A 117 -3.24 -4.13 -4.39
CA VAL A 117 -4.56 -3.70 -3.91
C VAL A 117 -4.45 -2.34 -3.19
N GLY A 118 -5.47 -1.51 -3.31
CA GLY A 118 -5.49 -0.13 -2.83
C GLY A 118 -4.81 0.88 -3.75
N SER A 119 -4.29 0.48 -4.92
CA SER A 119 -3.56 1.42 -5.81
C SER A 119 -4.43 2.56 -6.37
N LEU A 120 -5.76 2.40 -6.36
CA LEU A 120 -6.72 3.45 -6.76
C LEU A 120 -7.36 4.20 -5.57
N ASP A 121 -6.87 3.97 -4.35
CA ASP A 121 -7.32 4.72 -3.19
C ASP A 121 -6.97 6.20 -3.35
N ASN A 122 -7.99 7.05 -3.29
CA ASN A 122 -7.81 8.50 -3.43
C ASN A 122 -7.12 9.11 -2.22
N GLN A 123 -7.32 8.54 -1.03
CA GLN A 123 -6.76 9.09 0.20
C GLN A 123 -5.31 8.61 0.39
N ALA A 124 -4.41 9.53 0.73
CA ALA A 124 -3.04 9.18 1.06
C ALA A 124 -2.96 8.31 2.32
N GLY A 125 -3.84 8.56 3.30
CA GLY A 125 -3.94 7.77 4.53
C GLY A 125 -2.75 8.04 5.45
N LEU A 126 -2.38 9.32 5.63
CA LEU A 126 -1.28 9.75 6.47
C LEU A 126 -1.78 10.31 7.81
N PRO A 127 -1.04 10.12 8.92
CA PRO A 127 -1.47 10.56 10.26
C PRO A 127 -1.40 12.09 10.43
N ILE A 128 -0.58 12.76 9.61
CA ILE A 128 -0.44 14.21 9.53
C ILE A 128 -0.24 14.58 8.07
N LEU A 129 -0.65 15.79 7.68
CA LEU A 129 -0.54 16.27 6.30
C LEU A 129 -1.14 15.26 5.30
N ASP A 130 -2.30 14.71 5.66
CA ASP A 130 -3.07 13.83 4.81
C ASP A 130 -3.72 14.62 3.66
N TRP A 131 -3.97 13.94 2.55
CA TRP A 131 -4.54 14.57 1.36
C TRP A 131 -5.25 13.54 0.48
N THR A 132 -6.19 14.04 -0.31
CA THR A 132 -6.94 13.25 -1.31
C THR A 132 -6.41 13.58 -2.69
N ALA A 133 -6.39 12.59 -3.59
CA ALA A 133 -5.99 12.75 -4.98
C ALA A 133 -6.72 13.93 -5.64
N GLY A 134 -5.95 14.78 -6.33
CA GLY A 134 -6.43 16.02 -6.93
C GLY A 134 -5.32 16.70 -7.71
N SER A 135 -5.60 17.84 -8.35
CA SER A 135 -4.53 18.58 -9.03
C SER A 135 -3.44 19.00 -8.05
N GLY A 136 -2.22 19.20 -8.55
CA GLY A 136 -1.09 19.68 -7.75
C GLY A 136 -1.45 20.95 -6.96
N ALA A 137 -2.17 21.87 -7.60
CA ALA A 137 -2.67 23.08 -6.96
C ALA A 137 -3.64 22.77 -5.80
N GLN A 138 -4.64 21.90 -6.01
CA GLN A 138 -5.62 21.53 -4.99
C GLN A 138 -4.96 20.84 -3.78
N VAL A 139 -4.09 19.87 -4.05
CA VAL A 139 -3.38 19.12 -3.01
C VAL A 139 -2.44 20.03 -2.23
N CYS A 140 -1.67 20.88 -2.91
CA CYS A 140 -0.78 21.82 -2.24
C CYS A 140 -1.55 22.82 -1.37
N ALA A 141 -2.68 23.34 -1.85
CA ALA A 141 -3.51 24.26 -1.06
C ALA A 141 -4.01 23.60 0.24
N ALA A 142 -4.48 22.34 0.17
CA ALA A 142 -4.91 21.59 1.35
C ALA A 142 -3.76 21.36 2.34
N LEU A 143 -2.59 20.97 1.84
CA LEU A 143 -1.40 20.73 2.67
C LEU A 143 -0.83 22.02 3.27
N GLN A 144 -0.83 23.13 2.52
CA GLN A 144 -0.45 24.46 3.00
C GLN A 144 -1.37 24.92 4.14
N GLN A 145 -2.68 24.73 4.01
CA GLN A 145 -3.64 25.05 5.06
C GLN A 145 -3.39 24.19 6.32
N SER A 146 -3.20 22.88 6.16
CA SER A 146 -2.91 21.96 7.26
C SER A 146 -1.62 22.33 8.00
N PHE A 147 -0.54 22.57 7.25
CA PHE A 147 0.74 22.99 7.83
C PHE A 147 0.68 24.37 8.48
N GLY A 148 -0.04 25.33 7.89
CA GLY A 148 -0.22 26.66 8.48
C GLY A 148 -0.91 26.62 9.84
N SER A 149 -1.96 25.78 9.98
CA SER A 149 -2.61 25.51 11.26
C SER A 149 -1.65 24.90 12.28
N ALA A 150 -0.87 23.89 11.86
CA ALA A 150 0.13 23.26 12.71
C ALA A 150 1.23 24.23 13.15
N LEU A 151 1.71 25.11 12.27
CA LEU A 151 2.73 26.12 12.57
C LEU A 151 2.27 27.09 13.66
N GLY A 152 1.00 27.47 13.68
CA GLY A 152 0.42 28.29 14.74
C GLY A 152 0.46 27.59 16.11
N ARG A 153 0.00 26.33 16.16
CA ARG A 153 -0.06 25.55 17.41
C ARG A 153 1.29 25.08 17.92
N LEU A 154 2.22 24.77 17.01
CA LEU A 154 3.56 24.30 17.31
C LEU A 154 4.61 25.42 17.30
N SER A 155 4.20 26.70 17.36
CA SER A 155 5.10 27.86 17.20
C SER A 155 6.31 27.90 18.15
N ALA A 156 6.21 27.26 19.32
CA ALA A 156 7.33 27.11 20.25
C ALA A 156 8.43 26.13 19.77
N LYS A 157 8.08 25.21 18.87
CA LYS A 157 8.92 24.08 18.42
C LYS A 157 9.16 24.06 16.91
N LEU A 158 8.30 24.70 16.13
CA LEU A 158 8.37 24.72 14.67
C LEU A 158 8.43 26.15 14.16
N ARG A 159 9.43 26.44 13.32
CA ARG A 159 9.57 27.72 12.63
C ARG A 159 9.77 27.48 11.14
N PHE A 160 9.03 28.21 10.32
CA PHE A 160 9.27 28.28 8.87
C PHE A 160 10.00 29.57 8.52
N LYS A 161 11.09 29.45 7.76
CA LYS A 161 11.93 30.54 7.26
C LYS A 161 11.94 30.49 5.74
N HIS A 162 10.92 31.11 5.14
CA HIS A 162 10.81 31.33 3.70
C HIS A 162 11.92 32.25 3.17
N ARG A 163 12.17 32.25 1.87
CA ARG A 163 13.25 33.02 1.20
C ARG A 163 14.64 32.80 1.81
N HIS A 164 14.94 31.61 2.30
CA HIS A 164 16.26 31.22 2.80
C HIS A 164 16.81 30.08 1.95
N ARG A 165 17.74 30.40 1.05
CA ARG A 165 18.42 29.41 0.20
C ARG A 165 19.68 28.91 0.89
N LEU A 166 19.92 27.61 0.95
CA LEU A 166 21.20 27.07 1.39
C LEU A 166 22.27 27.30 0.32
N GLU A 167 23.34 28.00 0.66
CA GLU A 167 24.49 28.25 -0.21
C GLU A 167 25.71 27.40 0.19
N ARG A 168 25.84 27.12 1.49
CA ARG A 168 26.95 26.31 2.01
C ARG A 168 26.57 25.59 3.29
N LEU A 169 26.98 24.33 3.41
CA LEU A 169 26.91 23.54 4.63
C LEU A 169 28.33 23.14 5.05
N GLU A 170 28.68 23.36 6.32
CA GLU A 170 30.01 22.99 6.85
C GLU A 170 29.95 22.56 8.32
N ARG A 171 30.95 21.80 8.76
CA ARG A 171 31.14 21.48 10.18
C ARG A 171 31.67 22.67 10.96
N HIS A 172 31.19 22.83 12.18
CA HIS A 172 31.63 23.89 13.08
C HIS A 172 31.54 23.44 14.54
N ASN A 173 32.69 23.16 15.16
CA ASN A 173 32.81 22.76 16.57
C ASN A 173 31.91 21.57 16.96
N GLY A 174 31.81 20.55 16.09
CA GLY A 174 30.95 19.39 16.28
C GLY A 174 29.50 19.57 15.80
N ASP A 175 29.07 20.81 15.56
CA ASP A 175 27.75 21.15 15.03
C ASP A 175 27.81 21.44 13.51
N TRP A 176 26.66 21.75 12.93
CA TRP A 176 26.50 22.15 11.54
C TRP A 176 26.30 23.65 11.42
N ARG A 177 27.10 24.31 10.59
CA ARG A 177 26.89 25.69 10.18
C ARG A 177 26.27 25.73 8.79
N LEU A 178 25.12 26.39 8.69
CA LEU A 178 24.42 26.67 7.46
C LEU A 178 24.65 28.14 7.08
N THR A 179 25.16 28.38 5.87
CA THR A 179 25.15 29.70 5.23
C THR A 179 23.92 29.78 4.34
N LEU A 180 22.97 30.63 4.72
CA LEU A 180 21.70 30.81 4.03
C LEU A 180 21.66 32.17 3.34
N LYS A 181 21.31 32.23 2.06
CA LYS A 181 21.03 33.48 1.36
C LYS A 181 19.61 33.94 1.69
N HIS A 182 19.47 35.16 2.21
CA HIS A 182 18.20 35.83 2.45
C HIS A 182 18.29 37.29 2.02
N GLU A 183 17.44 37.69 1.08
CA GLU A 183 17.38 39.07 0.55
C GLU A 183 18.76 39.62 0.13
N GLY A 184 19.57 38.77 -0.52
CA GLY A 184 20.92 39.12 -0.99
C GLY A 184 22.01 39.08 0.09
N THR A 185 21.66 38.85 1.35
CA THR A 185 22.59 38.77 2.49
C THR A 185 22.80 37.34 2.97
N ASP A 186 23.97 37.08 3.54
CA ASP A 186 24.30 35.79 4.10
C ASP A 186 23.87 35.75 5.58
N VAL A 187 23.10 34.72 5.93
CA VAL A 187 22.56 34.47 7.26
C VAL A 187 23.14 33.17 7.78
N LEU A 188 23.97 33.26 8.81
CA LEU A 188 24.61 32.10 9.43
C LEU A 188 23.74 31.50 10.53
N ARG A 189 23.61 30.17 10.53
CA ARG A 189 22.89 29.41 11.57
C ARG A 189 23.71 28.21 11.98
N ILE A 190 23.74 27.93 13.29
CA ILE A 190 24.37 26.75 13.86
C ILE A 190 23.26 25.83 14.37
N LYS A 191 23.33 24.55 14.04
CA LYS A 191 22.36 23.51 14.41
C LYS A 191 23.09 22.21 14.73
N GLN A 192 22.53 21.41 15.64
CA GLN A 192 23.11 20.12 16.00
C GLN A 192 22.79 19.04 14.96
N HIS A 193 21.62 19.11 14.35
CA HIS A 193 21.16 18.18 13.31
C HIS A 193 20.73 18.93 12.06
N VAL A 194 20.98 18.34 10.89
CA VAL A 194 20.53 18.85 9.59
C VAL A 194 19.86 17.73 8.80
N VAL A 195 18.67 17.98 8.29
CA VAL A 195 17.98 17.11 7.34
C VAL A 195 17.86 17.84 6.00
N LEU A 196 18.47 17.29 4.96
CA LEU A 196 18.41 17.80 3.59
C LEU A 196 17.23 17.15 2.85
N CYS A 197 16.24 17.97 2.53
CA CYS A 197 14.98 17.62 1.85
C CYS A 197 14.78 18.48 0.59
N ILE A 198 15.87 18.83 -0.11
CA ILE A 198 15.88 19.81 -1.21
C ILE A 198 15.35 19.26 -2.55
N GLY A 199 14.90 18.01 -2.57
CA GLY A 199 14.34 17.33 -3.73
C GLY A 199 15.42 16.85 -4.70
N PHE A 200 15.06 16.77 -5.99
CA PHE A 200 15.86 16.04 -7.00
C PHE A 200 16.53 16.93 -8.04
N GLY A 201 16.16 18.22 -8.10
CA GLY A 201 16.62 19.14 -9.13
C GLY A 201 15.68 19.24 -10.33
N ALA A 202 16.04 20.09 -11.29
CA ALA A 202 15.33 20.22 -12.56
C ALA A 202 15.70 19.07 -13.51
N GLU A 203 14.86 18.84 -14.51
CA GLU A 203 15.16 17.93 -15.63
C GLU A 203 16.50 18.31 -16.28
N ARG A 204 17.32 17.31 -16.64
CA ARG A 204 18.62 17.55 -17.27
C ARG A 204 18.45 18.23 -18.63
N GLU A 205 19.34 19.19 -18.90
CA GLU A 205 19.48 19.78 -20.23
C GLU A 205 20.05 18.75 -21.21
N CYS A 206 19.57 18.79 -22.45
CA CYS A 206 20.04 17.94 -23.53
C CYS A 206 20.20 18.78 -24.79
N GLY A 207 21.40 19.33 -24.98
CA GLY A 207 21.70 20.19 -26.12
C GLY A 207 20.92 21.50 -26.14
N GLY A 208 20.40 21.86 -27.31
CA GLY A 208 19.56 23.05 -27.49
C GLY A 208 18.12 22.91 -26.95
N VAL A 209 17.73 21.75 -26.42
CA VAL A 209 16.38 21.57 -25.86
C VAL A 209 16.34 22.15 -24.46
N ILE A 210 15.56 23.22 -24.31
CA ILE A 210 15.19 23.75 -22.99
C ILE A 210 14.26 22.71 -22.33
N PRO A 211 14.66 22.12 -21.19
CA PRO A 211 13.83 21.13 -20.52
C PRO A 211 12.49 21.74 -20.14
N THR A 212 11.41 21.05 -20.54
CA THR A 212 10.07 21.48 -20.15
C THR A 212 9.86 21.17 -18.67
N ASP A 213 9.52 22.21 -17.91
CA ASP A 213 9.22 22.08 -16.48
C ASP A 213 8.09 21.05 -16.33
N TYR A 214 8.39 20.01 -15.54
CA TYR A 214 7.47 18.92 -15.28
C TYR A 214 6.19 19.42 -14.58
N TRP A 215 6.20 20.51 -13.82
CA TRP A 215 5.00 20.95 -13.08
C TRP A 215 4.16 21.98 -13.83
N LYS A 216 4.65 22.56 -14.91
CA LYS A 216 3.97 23.63 -15.65
C LYS A 216 3.23 23.11 -16.88
N GLN A 217 2.14 23.78 -17.22
CA GLN A 217 1.53 23.59 -18.53
C GLN A 217 2.52 24.04 -19.62
N ASN A 218 2.72 23.20 -20.63
CA ASN A 218 3.60 23.49 -21.75
C ASN A 218 2.80 23.51 -23.05
N ALA A 219 3.16 24.40 -23.98
CA ALA A 219 2.53 24.54 -25.30
C ALA A 219 2.78 23.32 -26.22
N ILE A 220 3.69 22.41 -25.85
CA ILE A 220 4.04 21.21 -26.58
C ILE A 220 3.15 20.05 -26.13
N GLY A 221 2.58 19.31 -27.09
CA GLY A 221 1.75 18.13 -26.82
C GLY A 221 0.42 18.43 -26.13
N THR A 222 -0.16 19.61 -26.34
CA THR A 222 -1.48 19.98 -25.77
C THR A 222 -2.60 19.07 -26.33
N ASN A 223 -3.83 19.18 -25.80
CA ASN A 223 -4.97 18.45 -26.36
C ASN A 223 -5.43 19.00 -27.71
N ALA A 224 -4.99 20.21 -28.09
CA ALA A 224 -5.33 20.83 -29.36
C ALA A 224 -4.74 20.04 -30.54
N ASN A 225 -5.46 20.09 -31.67
CA ASN A 225 -4.96 19.56 -32.93
C ASN A 225 -3.80 20.38 -33.45
N GLU A 226 -2.83 19.70 -34.06
CA GLU A 226 -1.71 20.35 -34.71
C GLU A 226 -2.19 21.22 -35.88
N PRO A 227 -1.83 22.52 -35.91
CA PRO A 227 -2.18 23.41 -37.03
C PRO A 227 -1.58 22.92 -38.36
N GLU A 228 -0.40 22.29 -38.27
CA GLU A 228 0.35 21.72 -39.40
C GLU A 228 0.59 20.22 -39.13
N ALA A 229 -0.38 19.39 -39.51
CA ALA A 229 -0.36 17.94 -39.31
C ALA A 229 0.16 17.18 -40.55
N PRO A 230 0.87 16.05 -40.38
CA PRO A 230 1.28 15.46 -39.10
C PRO A 230 2.57 16.10 -38.56
N ALA A 231 2.50 16.64 -37.33
CA ALA A 231 3.69 17.16 -36.67
C ALA A 231 4.59 16.02 -36.21
N LYS A 232 5.91 16.14 -36.40
CA LYS A 232 6.90 15.15 -35.99
C LYS A 232 7.35 15.39 -34.55
N TYR A 233 7.12 14.41 -33.69
CA TYR A 233 7.47 14.42 -32.28
C TYR A 233 8.54 13.37 -31.97
N LEU A 234 9.48 13.72 -31.09
CA LEU A 234 10.38 12.78 -30.42
C LEU A 234 10.15 12.85 -28.91
N VAL A 235 9.92 11.71 -28.27
CA VAL A 235 9.99 11.55 -26.80
C VAL A 235 11.17 10.66 -26.48
N SER A 236 12.13 11.17 -25.71
CA SER A 236 13.29 10.41 -25.25
C SER A 236 13.22 10.16 -23.75
N GLY A 237 13.03 8.90 -23.36
CA GLY A 237 12.97 8.46 -21.97
C GLY A 237 11.98 7.31 -21.78
N ASN A 238 12.36 6.31 -20.98
CA ASN A 238 11.56 5.12 -20.65
C ASN A 238 11.19 5.02 -19.15
N GLY A 239 11.33 6.11 -18.40
CA GLY A 239 10.75 6.24 -17.05
C GLY A 239 9.29 6.71 -17.10
N ASP A 240 8.62 6.77 -15.94
CA ASP A 240 7.20 7.18 -15.84
C ASP A 240 6.90 8.49 -16.58
N GLY A 241 7.77 9.51 -16.44
CA GLY A 241 7.60 10.78 -17.15
C GLY A 241 7.66 10.67 -18.68
N GLY A 242 8.50 9.78 -19.22
CA GLY A 242 8.59 9.53 -20.67
C GLY A 242 7.39 8.75 -21.21
N LEU A 243 6.99 7.71 -20.49
CA LEU A 243 5.82 6.89 -20.84
C LEU A 243 4.52 7.70 -20.79
N THR A 244 4.34 8.56 -19.79
CA THR A 244 3.17 9.45 -19.70
C THR A 244 3.12 10.47 -20.85
N GLU A 245 4.25 11.04 -21.27
CA GLU A 245 4.28 11.93 -22.44
C GLU A 245 3.97 11.16 -23.74
N LEU A 246 4.42 9.90 -23.86
CA LEU A 246 4.05 9.04 -24.98
C LEU A 246 2.54 8.79 -25.04
N LEU A 247 1.92 8.42 -23.91
CA LEU A 247 0.46 8.28 -23.81
C LEU A 247 -0.25 9.57 -24.21
N ARG A 248 0.20 10.73 -23.68
CA ARG A 248 -0.34 12.05 -23.99
C ARG A 248 -0.25 12.43 -25.47
N LEU A 249 0.83 12.05 -26.14
CA LEU A 249 1.00 12.34 -27.57
C LEU A 249 0.13 11.47 -28.46
N LEU A 250 -0.19 10.26 -28.02
CA LEU A 250 -0.94 9.27 -28.81
C LEU A 250 -2.44 9.25 -28.50
N ILE A 251 -2.89 9.75 -27.34
CA ILE A 251 -4.30 9.72 -26.91
C ILE A 251 -4.95 11.10 -27.03
N THR A 252 -6.16 11.15 -27.58
CA THR A 252 -7.01 12.34 -27.62
C THR A 252 -7.54 12.68 -26.23
N ASN A 253 -7.44 13.95 -25.81
CA ASN A 253 -7.91 14.43 -24.50
C ASN A 253 -7.33 13.67 -23.31
N PHE A 254 -6.05 13.31 -23.38
CA PHE A 254 -5.40 12.54 -22.33
C PHE A 254 -5.31 13.31 -21.00
N GLU A 255 -5.83 12.68 -19.95
CA GLU A 255 -5.56 12.99 -18.55
C GLU A 255 -5.21 11.66 -17.86
N HIS A 256 -4.09 11.61 -17.14
CA HIS A 256 -3.44 10.35 -16.78
C HIS A 256 -4.30 9.45 -15.88
N VAL A 257 -4.93 9.99 -14.83
CA VAL A 257 -5.70 9.13 -13.91
C VAL A 257 -7.07 8.82 -14.48
N ALA A 258 -7.75 9.77 -15.14
CA ALA A 258 -9.01 9.51 -15.81
C ALA A 258 -8.84 8.40 -16.86
N PHE A 259 -7.78 8.48 -17.66
CA PHE A 259 -7.42 7.41 -18.59
C PHE A 259 -7.08 6.12 -17.85
N THR A 260 -6.27 6.16 -16.79
CA THR A 260 -5.89 4.97 -16.03
C THR A 260 -7.11 4.24 -15.44
N ARG A 261 -8.05 4.98 -14.83
CA ARG A 261 -9.31 4.43 -14.31
C ARG A 261 -10.16 3.85 -15.43
N SER A 262 -10.27 4.57 -16.55
CA SER A 262 -11.00 4.08 -17.71
C SER A 262 -10.39 2.78 -18.23
N PHE A 263 -9.06 2.73 -18.39
CA PHE A 263 -8.30 1.58 -18.85
C PHE A 263 -8.47 0.37 -17.91
N LEU A 264 -8.29 0.54 -16.60
CA LEU A 264 -8.50 -0.53 -15.62
C LEU A 264 -9.97 -1.00 -15.62
N GLY A 265 -10.92 -0.08 -15.75
CA GLY A 265 -12.35 -0.38 -15.88
C GLY A 265 -12.74 -1.05 -17.20
N MET A 266 -11.83 -1.17 -18.18
CA MET A 266 -12.10 -1.94 -19.39
C MET A 266 -12.06 -3.45 -19.15
N PHE A 267 -11.41 -3.92 -18.07
CA PHE A 267 -11.29 -5.33 -17.75
C PHE A 267 -12.37 -5.76 -16.76
N SER A 268 -12.94 -6.95 -16.95
CA SER A 268 -13.74 -7.62 -15.93
C SER A 268 -12.86 -8.52 -15.08
N GLY A 269 -12.86 -8.33 -13.75
CA GLY A 269 -12.06 -9.16 -12.84
C GLY A 269 -10.58 -8.75 -12.80
N ASN A 270 -9.72 -9.71 -12.48
CA ASN A 270 -8.30 -9.52 -12.17
C ASN A 270 -7.35 -9.93 -13.32
N ALA A 271 -7.85 -10.24 -14.51
CA ALA A 271 -7.05 -10.81 -15.62
C ALA A 271 -5.84 -9.95 -16.03
N LEU A 272 -5.99 -8.62 -16.07
CA LEU A 272 -4.86 -7.70 -16.36
C LEU A 272 -3.77 -7.80 -15.28
N ARG A 273 -4.19 -7.88 -14.02
CA ARG A 273 -3.26 -8.01 -12.88
C ARG A 273 -2.53 -9.35 -12.94
N GLU A 274 -3.24 -10.46 -13.18
CA GLU A 274 -2.61 -11.78 -13.31
C GLU A 274 -1.59 -11.82 -14.46
N ALA A 275 -1.95 -11.28 -15.63
CA ALA A 275 -1.03 -11.20 -16.76
C ALA A 275 0.19 -10.32 -16.48
N ALA A 276 0.01 -9.20 -15.77
CA ALA A 276 1.12 -8.37 -15.34
C ALA A 276 1.99 -9.10 -14.30
N ASP A 277 1.40 -9.69 -13.25
CA ASP A 277 2.12 -10.43 -12.22
C ASP A 277 3.04 -11.49 -12.85
N ILE A 278 2.51 -12.30 -13.79
CA ILE A 278 3.31 -13.27 -14.56
C ILE A 278 4.38 -12.58 -15.41
N SER A 279 4.05 -11.46 -16.06
CA SER A 279 4.99 -10.77 -16.94
C SER A 279 6.21 -10.21 -16.20
N PHE A 280 6.02 -9.76 -14.97
CA PHE A 280 7.06 -9.14 -14.12
C PHE A 280 7.73 -10.15 -13.18
N GLU A 281 7.19 -11.36 -13.03
CA GLU A 281 7.71 -12.37 -12.10
C GLU A 281 9.16 -12.74 -12.45
N GLY A 282 10.04 -12.66 -11.46
CA GLY A 282 11.45 -13.03 -11.60
C GLY A 282 12.33 -12.08 -12.42
N ALA A 283 11.79 -10.99 -12.98
CA ALA A 283 12.56 -10.05 -13.79
C ALA A 283 13.55 -9.22 -12.93
N ALA A 284 14.82 -9.18 -13.33
CA ALA A 284 15.83 -8.35 -12.73
C ALA A 284 15.72 -6.89 -13.22
N VAL A 285 16.29 -5.95 -12.47
CA VAL A 285 16.28 -4.52 -12.84
C VAL A 285 16.93 -4.32 -14.21
N GLY A 286 16.19 -3.74 -15.15
CA GLY A 286 16.67 -3.46 -16.51
C GLY A 286 16.37 -4.53 -17.55
N ASP A 287 15.86 -5.70 -17.15
CA ASP A 287 15.43 -6.75 -18.09
C ASP A 287 14.34 -6.22 -19.05
N ASP A 288 14.35 -6.72 -20.30
CA ASP A 288 13.35 -6.37 -21.31
C ASP A 288 12.10 -7.24 -21.16
N LEU A 289 10.98 -6.60 -20.83
CA LEU A 289 9.70 -7.28 -20.62
C LEU A 289 8.89 -7.47 -21.89
N GLU A 290 9.34 -6.96 -23.04
CA GLU A 290 8.53 -6.95 -24.26
C GLU A 290 8.08 -8.35 -24.70
N ALA A 291 8.98 -9.33 -24.67
CA ALA A 291 8.66 -10.71 -25.02
C ALA A 291 7.62 -11.31 -24.07
N SER A 292 7.73 -11.00 -22.77
CA SER A 292 6.79 -11.44 -21.74
C SER A 292 5.40 -10.81 -21.93
N PHE A 293 5.36 -9.51 -22.23
CA PHE A 293 4.11 -8.81 -22.55
C PHE A 293 3.43 -9.37 -23.81
N GLN A 294 4.18 -9.71 -24.86
CA GLN A 294 3.61 -10.37 -26.03
C GLN A 294 3.01 -11.74 -25.69
N LEU A 295 3.63 -12.50 -24.78
CA LEU A 295 3.19 -13.84 -24.41
C LEU A 295 1.98 -13.83 -23.44
N HIS A 296 1.97 -12.92 -22.47
CA HIS A 296 1.01 -12.96 -21.36
C HIS A 296 0.02 -11.79 -21.35
N LEU A 297 0.48 -10.57 -21.64
CA LEU A 297 -0.37 -9.39 -21.59
C LEU A 297 -1.23 -9.24 -22.86
N ARG A 298 -0.65 -9.44 -24.04
CA ARG A 298 -1.35 -9.26 -25.32
C ARG A 298 -2.59 -10.14 -25.47
N PRO A 299 -2.57 -11.46 -25.16
CA PRO A 299 -3.78 -12.29 -25.25
C PRO A 299 -4.93 -11.73 -24.39
N VAL A 300 -4.63 -11.28 -23.17
CA VAL A 300 -5.65 -10.67 -22.29
C VAL A 300 -6.21 -9.38 -22.87
N LEU A 301 -5.38 -8.56 -23.53
CA LEU A 301 -5.84 -7.35 -24.22
C LEU A 301 -6.78 -7.67 -25.40
N GLU A 302 -6.47 -8.71 -26.18
CA GLU A 302 -7.26 -9.15 -27.33
C GLU A 302 -8.59 -9.79 -26.90
N GLU A 303 -8.55 -10.72 -25.93
CA GLU A 303 -9.74 -11.41 -25.40
C GLU A 303 -10.75 -10.44 -24.79
N ASN A 304 -10.26 -9.39 -24.13
CA ASN A 304 -11.12 -8.36 -23.58
C ASN A 304 -11.48 -7.28 -24.63
N GLY A 305 -11.00 -7.31 -25.87
CA GLY A 305 -11.30 -6.27 -26.86
C GLY A 305 -10.80 -4.88 -26.43
N ILE A 306 -9.66 -4.82 -25.75
CA ILE A 306 -9.06 -3.57 -25.26
C ILE A 306 -8.51 -2.76 -26.43
N LEU A 307 -7.87 -3.42 -27.39
CA LEU A 307 -7.24 -2.74 -28.53
C LEU A 307 -8.28 -1.97 -29.35
N ASP A 308 -9.44 -2.60 -29.63
CA ASP A 308 -10.56 -1.96 -30.35
C ASP A 308 -11.15 -0.76 -29.59
N ARG A 309 -11.18 -0.83 -28.25
CA ARG A 309 -11.66 0.28 -27.41
C ARG A 309 -10.67 1.44 -27.32
N LEU A 310 -9.38 1.18 -27.46
CA LEU A 310 -8.34 2.21 -27.51
C LEU A 310 -8.19 2.85 -28.89
N ALA A 311 -8.51 2.12 -29.97
CA ALA A 311 -8.38 2.60 -31.35
C ALA A 311 -9.04 3.98 -31.61
N PRO A 312 -10.30 4.25 -31.19
CA PRO A 312 -10.93 5.55 -31.42
C PRO A 312 -10.31 6.70 -30.62
N LEU A 313 -9.44 6.40 -29.64
CA LEU A 313 -8.75 7.41 -28.83
C LEU A 313 -7.45 7.87 -29.50
N LEU A 314 -6.93 7.12 -30.48
CA LEU A 314 -5.65 7.42 -31.13
C LEU A 314 -5.66 8.77 -31.84
N ARG A 315 -4.53 9.47 -31.73
CA ARG A 315 -4.27 10.71 -32.47
C ARG A 315 -3.64 10.42 -33.82
N HIS A 316 -4.18 11.03 -34.86
CA HIS A 316 -3.70 10.90 -36.24
C HIS A 316 -2.99 12.15 -36.76
N ASP A 317 -2.99 13.25 -36.01
CA ASP A 317 -2.39 14.53 -36.39
C ASP A 317 -0.88 14.62 -36.06
N ARG A 318 -0.27 13.51 -35.62
CA ARG A 318 1.09 13.46 -35.10
C ARG A 318 1.82 12.22 -35.59
N HIS A 319 3.10 12.37 -35.89
CA HIS A 319 4.03 11.27 -36.09
C HIS A 319 4.99 11.21 -34.90
N VAL A 320 4.90 10.13 -34.12
CA VAL A 320 5.64 9.99 -32.87
C VAL A 320 6.83 9.05 -33.06
N THR A 321 8.00 9.50 -32.62
CA THR A 321 9.17 8.66 -32.38
C THR A 321 9.39 8.55 -30.87
N VAL A 322 9.53 7.33 -30.37
CA VAL A 322 9.95 7.05 -28.99
C VAL A 322 11.40 6.58 -28.99
N ASN A 323 12.22 7.20 -28.15
CA ASN A 323 13.61 6.81 -27.90
C ASN A 323 13.78 6.31 -26.46
N SER A 324 14.49 5.21 -26.28
CA SER A 324 14.88 4.70 -24.97
C SER A 324 16.38 4.41 -24.90
N SER A 325 16.96 4.65 -23.71
CA SER A 325 18.29 4.11 -23.36
C SER A 325 18.06 2.74 -22.73
N GLY A 326 18.41 1.69 -23.48
CA GLY A 326 18.03 0.30 -23.18
C GLY A 326 16.61 -0.04 -23.64
N PRO A 327 16.06 -1.18 -23.16
CA PRO A 327 14.70 -1.62 -23.49
C PRO A 327 13.64 -0.58 -23.18
N LEU A 328 12.59 -0.50 -24.01
CA LEU A 328 11.46 0.40 -23.75
C LEU A 328 10.70 -0.03 -22.49
N TYR A 329 10.49 -1.35 -22.32
CA TYR A 329 9.84 -1.96 -21.18
C TYR A 329 10.87 -2.55 -20.21
N ALA A 330 11.77 -1.69 -19.72
CA ALA A 330 12.78 -2.09 -18.78
C ALA A 330 12.17 -2.30 -17.38
N ALA A 331 12.35 -3.49 -16.80
CA ALA A 331 11.89 -3.81 -15.46
C ALA A 331 12.44 -2.81 -14.42
N ALA A 332 11.57 -2.41 -13.48
CA ALA A 332 11.82 -1.39 -12.44
C ALA A 332 12.17 0.03 -12.93
N LYS A 333 12.05 0.34 -14.24
CA LYS A 333 12.33 1.68 -14.79
C LYS A 333 11.15 2.65 -14.68
N ALA A 334 9.93 2.15 -14.85
CA ALA A 334 8.67 2.86 -14.72
C ALA A 334 7.65 1.99 -13.97
N SER A 335 6.54 2.58 -13.53
CA SER A 335 5.43 1.80 -12.94
C SER A 335 4.91 0.74 -13.91
N GLN A 336 4.54 -0.41 -13.35
CA GLN A 336 4.06 -1.55 -14.14
C GLN A 336 2.85 -1.16 -14.99
N LEU A 337 1.92 -0.40 -14.41
CA LEU A 337 0.72 0.06 -15.09
C LEU A 337 1.01 0.96 -16.30
N ASN A 338 1.94 1.92 -16.18
CA ASN A 338 2.33 2.75 -17.31
C ASN A 338 2.97 1.93 -18.43
N GLN A 339 3.77 0.92 -18.09
CA GLN A 339 4.33 0.01 -19.08
C GLN A 339 3.24 -0.80 -19.79
N CYS A 340 2.27 -1.36 -19.05
CA CYS A 340 1.12 -2.07 -19.61
C CYS A 340 0.25 -1.18 -20.51
N MET A 341 -0.04 0.06 -20.09
CA MET A 341 -0.83 1.02 -20.88
C MET A 341 -0.13 1.42 -22.17
N VAL A 342 1.19 1.71 -22.11
CA VAL A 342 1.98 2.02 -23.32
C VAL A 342 2.04 0.81 -24.25
N PHE A 343 2.24 -0.40 -23.71
CA PHE A 343 2.22 -1.63 -24.50
C PHE A 343 0.90 -1.81 -25.23
N ALA A 344 -0.23 -1.71 -24.52
CA ALA A 344 -1.55 -1.79 -25.12
C ALA A 344 -1.74 -0.75 -26.23
N LEU A 345 -1.34 0.51 -25.98
CA LEU A 345 -1.49 1.58 -26.95
C LEU A 345 -0.63 1.42 -28.20
N LEU A 346 0.61 0.91 -28.06
CA LEU A 346 1.48 0.64 -29.20
C LEU A 346 0.98 -0.55 -30.03
N GLU A 347 0.43 -1.60 -29.40
CA GLU A 347 -0.22 -2.69 -30.13
C GLU A 347 -1.51 -2.20 -30.83
N THR A 348 -2.31 -1.33 -30.19
CA THR A 348 -3.45 -0.68 -30.85
C THR A 348 -3.02 0.15 -32.06
N ALA A 349 -1.95 0.97 -31.93
CA ALA A 349 -1.44 1.79 -33.02
C ALA A 349 -0.98 0.92 -34.20
N LYS A 350 -0.29 -0.19 -33.92
CA LYS A 350 0.12 -1.18 -34.91
C LYS A 350 -1.09 -1.82 -35.62
N GLN A 351 -2.12 -2.24 -34.88
CA GLN A 351 -3.37 -2.78 -35.47
C GLN A 351 -4.09 -1.74 -36.35
N ALA A 352 -4.08 -0.47 -35.93
CA ALA A 352 -4.67 0.64 -36.68
C ALA A 352 -3.80 1.16 -37.83
N ASN A 353 -2.63 0.57 -38.10
CA ASN A 353 -1.63 1.05 -39.06
C ASN A 353 -1.19 2.52 -38.82
N LEU A 354 -1.21 2.98 -37.55
CA LEU A 354 -0.66 4.28 -37.16
C LEU A 354 0.85 4.13 -36.89
N PRO A 355 1.72 4.76 -37.69
CA PRO A 355 3.15 4.58 -37.55
C PRO A 355 3.70 5.26 -36.28
N VAL A 356 4.27 4.45 -35.38
CA VAL A 356 5.09 4.91 -34.25
C VAL A 356 6.50 4.37 -34.43
N VAL A 357 7.49 5.25 -34.55
CA VAL A 357 8.89 4.85 -34.76
C VAL A 357 9.56 4.60 -33.42
N ARG A 358 10.28 3.48 -33.31
CA ARG A 358 11.12 3.18 -32.14
C ARG A 358 12.58 3.41 -32.49
N SER A 359 13.28 4.09 -31.59
CA SER A 359 14.72 4.31 -31.66
C SER A 359 15.35 3.95 -30.32
N LEU A 360 16.64 3.64 -30.36
CA LEU A 360 17.45 3.28 -29.20
C LEU A 360 18.71 4.16 -29.18
N GLY A 361 19.16 4.49 -27.98
CA GLY A 361 20.42 5.19 -27.77
C GLY A 361 20.34 6.23 -26.67
N HIS A 362 21.53 6.64 -26.21
CA HIS A 362 21.64 7.80 -25.34
C HIS A 362 21.56 9.06 -26.22
N MET A 363 20.56 9.90 -25.98
CA MET A 363 20.43 11.15 -26.72
C MET A 363 21.39 12.17 -26.09
N ASP A 364 22.56 12.35 -26.72
CA ASP A 364 23.64 13.17 -26.19
C ASP A 364 23.41 14.66 -26.42
N ASN A 365 22.74 15.00 -27.53
CA ASN A 365 22.55 16.36 -27.98
C ASN A 365 21.29 16.49 -28.83
N VAL A 366 20.78 17.71 -28.94
CA VAL A 366 19.75 18.09 -29.89
C VAL A 366 20.18 19.36 -30.59
N GLU A 367 20.25 19.28 -31.91
CA GLU A 367 20.80 20.33 -32.76
C GLU A 367 19.70 21.01 -33.59
N PRO A 368 19.82 22.31 -33.91
CA PRO A 368 18.92 22.97 -34.84
C PRO A 368 18.90 22.27 -36.21
N GLY A 369 17.71 21.87 -36.66
CA GLY A 369 17.46 21.30 -37.97
C GLY A 369 16.95 22.33 -38.97
N ALA A 370 16.77 21.89 -40.22
CA ALA A 370 16.19 22.72 -41.27
C ALA A 370 14.76 23.20 -40.91
N GLY A 371 14.39 24.41 -41.35
CA GLY A 371 13.03 24.94 -41.19
C GLY A 371 12.61 25.23 -39.74
N GLY A 372 13.57 25.40 -38.82
CA GLY A 372 13.30 25.65 -37.40
C GLY A 372 12.96 24.38 -36.59
N GLY A 373 13.15 23.19 -37.17
CA GLY A 373 13.04 21.92 -36.46
C GLY A 373 14.29 21.56 -35.66
N MET A 374 14.33 20.34 -35.13
CA MET A 374 15.37 19.81 -34.26
C MET A 374 15.81 18.42 -34.71
N THR A 375 17.10 18.11 -34.62
CA THR A 375 17.66 16.79 -34.93
C THR A 375 18.29 16.20 -33.67
N ALA A 376 17.95 14.96 -33.33
CA ALA A 376 18.51 14.28 -32.18
C ALA A 376 19.80 13.53 -32.55
N VAL A 377 20.81 13.64 -31.70
CA VAL A 377 22.12 13.00 -31.86
C VAL A 377 22.28 11.86 -30.85
N GLY A 378 22.93 10.77 -31.25
CA GLY A 378 23.20 9.62 -30.38
C GLY A 378 22.12 8.52 -30.39
N ILE A 379 21.05 8.69 -31.19
CA ILE A 379 19.95 7.73 -31.30
C ILE A 379 19.93 7.05 -32.69
N ALA A 380 19.51 5.79 -32.72
CA ALA A 380 19.46 4.97 -33.92
C ALA A 380 18.16 4.16 -34.03
N ASN A 381 17.71 3.90 -35.26
CA ASN A 381 16.64 2.97 -35.58
C ASN A 381 17.23 1.81 -36.39
N GLY A 382 17.15 0.59 -35.87
CA GLY A 382 17.73 -0.60 -36.53
C GLY A 382 19.23 -0.47 -36.80
N GLY A 383 19.97 0.21 -35.91
CA GLY A 383 21.41 0.46 -36.06
C GLY A 383 21.78 1.63 -36.98
N SER A 384 20.80 2.24 -37.67
CA SER A 384 21.03 3.44 -38.50
C SER A 384 20.72 4.72 -37.71
N PRO A 385 21.57 5.76 -37.75
CA PRO A 385 21.30 7.02 -37.08
C PRO A 385 19.96 7.64 -37.49
N VAL A 386 19.22 8.19 -36.53
CA VAL A 386 17.97 8.90 -36.83
C VAL A 386 18.28 10.29 -37.36
N THR A 387 18.02 10.53 -38.65
CA THR A 387 18.24 11.84 -39.31
C THR A 387 16.96 12.66 -39.46
N THR A 388 15.89 12.26 -38.78
CA THR A 388 14.59 12.96 -38.86
C THR A 388 14.69 14.34 -38.22
N VAL A 389 14.20 15.35 -38.93
CA VAL A 389 13.97 16.69 -38.37
C VAL A 389 12.60 16.69 -37.67
N PHE A 390 12.61 16.86 -36.35
CA PHE A 390 11.45 16.90 -35.48
C PHE A 390 10.97 18.34 -35.29
N LYS A 391 9.64 18.53 -35.23
CA LYS A 391 9.06 19.82 -34.82
C LYS A 391 9.22 20.02 -33.31
N HIS A 392 9.07 18.93 -32.55
CA HIS A 392 9.14 18.93 -31.10
C HIS A 392 9.99 17.77 -30.59
N VAL A 393 10.89 18.06 -29.65
CA VAL A 393 11.68 17.06 -28.91
C VAL A 393 11.39 17.21 -27.43
N ILE A 394 11.03 16.12 -26.77
CA ILE A 394 10.72 16.04 -25.35
C ILE A 394 11.74 15.11 -24.70
N ALA A 395 12.67 15.68 -23.92
CA ALA A 395 13.64 14.92 -23.13
C ALA A 395 13.09 14.66 -21.70
N ARG A 396 13.07 13.38 -21.30
CA ARG A 396 12.72 12.88 -19.96
C ARG A 396 13.83 11.95 -19.47
N HIS A 397 15.01 12.53 -19.25
CA HIS A 397 16.24 11.85 -18.85
C HIS A 397 16.45 11.82 -17.32
N GLY A 398 15.54 12.42 -16.57
CA GLY A 398 15.58 12.53 -15.13
C GLY A 398 16.31 13.80 -14.67
N PRO A 399 16.30 14.06 -13.35
CA PRO A 399 16.75 15.33 -12.83
C PRO A 399 18.28 15.41 -12.61
N ALA A 400 18.81 16.63 -12.60
CA ALA A 400 20.20 16.95 -12.29
C ALA A 400 20.44 17.01 -10.77
N LYS A 401 20.51 15.83 -10.13
CA LYS A 401 20.63 15.70 -8.66
C LYS A 401 21.88 16.37 -8.10
N ALA A 402 23.08 16.09 -8.62
CA ALA A 402 24.33 16.69 -8.12
C ALA A 402 24.27 18.23 -8.10
N ALA A 403 23.81 18.86 -9.19
CA ALA A 403 23.64 20.32 -9.27
C ALA A 403 22.65 20.85 -8.22
N ARG A 404 21.66 20.06 -7.79
CA ARG A 404 20.73 20.45 -6.73
C ARG A 404 21.39 20.49 -5.34
N TYR A 405 22.42 19.68 -5.12
CA TYR A 405 23.12 19.52 -3.84
C TYR A 405 24.48 20.23 -3.79
N GLU A 406 24.78 21.14 -4.74
CA GLU A 406 26.06 21.87 -4.82
C GLU A 406 26.47 22.52 -3.47
N ALA A 407 25.52 23.08 -2.72
CA ALA A 407 25.76 23.69 -1.40
C ALA A 407 26.27 22.70 -0.32
N ALA A 408 26.14 21.39 -0.58
CA ALA A 408 26.59 20.29 0.28
C ALA A 408 27.37 19.22 -0.54
N ASP A 409 27.99 19.60 -1.65
CA ASP A 409 28.55 18.69 -2.67
C ASP A 409 29.48 17.62 -2.09
N ALA A 410 30.42 18.01 -1.22
CA ALA A 410 31.36 17.08 -0.58
C ALA A 410 30.64 15.98 0.23
N PHE A 411 29.54 16.30 0.89
CA PHE A 411 28.75 15.33 1.66
C PHE A 411 27.81 14.53 0.75
N TYR A 412 27.26 15.16 -0.29
CA TYR A 412 26.41 14.50 -1.27
C TYR A 412 27.18 13.39 -1.99
N ALA A 413 28.37 13.67 -2.51
CA ALA A 413 29.17 12.69 -3.24
C ALA A 413 29.57 11.49 -2.37
N ALA A 414 29.92 11.73 -1.10
CA ALA A 414 30.23 10.67 -0.15
C ALA A 414 28.98 9.81 0.15
N HIS A 415 27.83 10.45 0.37
CA HIS A 415 26.59 9.71 0.61
C HIS A 415 26.08 8.97 -0.63
N GLU A 416 26.27 9.50 -1.84
CA GLU A 416 25.97 8.83 -3.11
C GLU A 416 26.74 7.50 -3.23
N ALA A 417 28.06 7.53 -3.02
CA ALA A 417 28.90 6.33 -3.06
C ALA A 417 28.50 5.28 -2.01
N TYR A 418 28.14 5.75 -0.81
CA TYR A 418 27.61 4.88 0.24
C TYR A 418 26.27 4.25 -0.16
N MET A 419 25.31 5.03 -0.68
CA MET A 419 24.00 4.53 -1.09
C MET A 419 24.08 3.57 -2.28
N GLU A 420 24.99 3.79 -3.22
CA GLU A 420 25.26 2.83 -4.30
C GLU A 420 25.69 1.46 -3.75
N THR A 421 26.55 1.46 -2.73
CA THR A 421 27.01 0.24 -2.06
C THR A 421 25.87 -0.41 -1.27
N LEU A 422 25.11 0.39 -0.51
CA LEU A 422 24.00 -0.08 0.31
C LEU A 422 22.90 -0.72 -0.55
N LEU A 423 22.46 -0.06 -1.62
CA LEU A 423 21.40 -0.57 -2.51
C LEU A 423 21.84 -1.79 -3.32
N LYS A 424 23.15 -1.99 -3.51
CA LYS A 424 23.67 -3.22 -4.11
C LYS A 424 23.60 -4.40 -3.13
N ALA A 425 23.85 -4.16 -1.84
CA ALA A 425 23.75 -5.17 -0.80
C ALA A 425 22.30 -5.46 -0.38
N HIS A 426 21.47 -4.42 -0.36
CA HIS A 426 20.06 -4.43 0.06
C HIS A 426 19.18 -3.82 -1.04
N PRO A 427 18.96 -4.53 -2.16
CA PRO A 427 18.17 -4.01 -3.28
C PRO A 427 16.71 -3.73 -2.91
N ASP A 428 16.20 -4.38 -1.86
CA ASP A 428 14.89 -4.16 -1.26
C ASP A 428 14.72 -2.76 -0.65
N PHE A 429 15.81 -2.08 -0.27
CA PHE A 429 15.74 -0.70 0.24
C PHE A 429 15.31 0.30 -0.85
N ALA A 430 15.40 -0.08 -2.13
CA ALA A 430 14.91 0.72 -3.24
C ALA A 430 13.40 0.60 -3.48
N ASP A 431 12.72 -0.30 -2.76
CA ASP A 431 11.28 -0.50 -2.87
C ASP A 431 10.49 0.74 -2.43
N PRO A 432 9.28 0.94 -2.96
CA PRO A 432 8.37 1.96 -2.44
C PRO A 432 8.15 1.78 -0.92
N PRO A 433 8.27 2.85 -0.13
CA PRO A 433 8.19 2.79 1.31
C PRO A 433 6.75 2.52 1.77
N GLU A 434 6.62 1.80 2.88
CA GLU A 434 5.33 1.54 3.51
C GLU A 434 5.25 2.21 4.88
N LEU A 435 4.08 2.79 5.17
CA LEU A 435 3.84 3.37 6.48
C LEU A 435 3.40 2.27 7.44
N ALA A 436 4.24 1.95 8.42
CA ALA A 436 3.91 0.96 9.43
C ALA A 436 2.79 1.45 10.36
N PRO A 437 1.87 0.58 10.80
CA PRO A 437 0.78 0.92 11.73
C PRO A 437 1.26 1.65 13.00
N GLU A 438 2.32 1.13 13.63
CA GLU A 438 2.98 1.74 14.80
C GLU A 438 3.43 3.20 14.59
N THR A 439 3.83 3.56 13.36
CA THR A 439 4.26 4.92 13.03
C THR A 439 3.05 5.81 12.77
N TYR A 440 2.03 5.27 12.10
CA TYR A 440 0.76 5.94 11.93
C TYR A 440 0.14 6.31 13.28
N ASP A 441 0.05 5.33 14.19
CA ASP A 441 -0.58 5.48 15.49
C ASP A 441 0.13 6.52 16.33
N ARG A 442 1.46 6.44 16.38
CA ARG A 442 2.28 7.42 17.11
C ARG A 442 1.98 8.84 16.66
N PHE A 443 2.06 9.12 15.36
CA PHE A 443 1.86 10.49 14.88
C PHE A 443 0.40 10.93 14.93
N SER A 444 -0.56 10.01 14.82
CA SER A 444 -1.98 10.32 15.01
C SER A 444 -2.26 10.76 16.44
N LEU A 445 -1.73 10.03 17.43
CA LEU A 445 -1.91 10.37 18.85
C LEU A 445 -1.22 11.69 19.19
N LEU A 446 0.01 11.91 18.69
CA LEU A 446 0.71 13.20 18.85
C LEU A 446 -0.06 14.34 18.18
N ALA A 447 -0.64 14.12 17.00
CA ALA A 447 -1.45 15.10 16.30
C ALA A 447 -2.75 15.40 17.05
N ILE A 448 -3.45 14.39 17.57
CA ILE A 448 -4.65 14.57 18.40
C ILE A 448 -4.32 15.42 19.63
N ASP A 449 -3.21 15.15 20.30
CA ASP A 449 -2.84 15.94 21.49
C ASP A 449 -2.40 17.37 21.14
N ALA A 450 -1.52 17.55 20.15
CA ALA A 450 -0.92 18.86 19.89
C ALA A 450 -1.74 19.76 18.95
N LEU A 451 -2.51 19.17 18.02
CA LEU A 451 -3.12 19.89 16.91
C LEU A 451 -4.63 20.04 17.01
N TYR A 452 -5.32 19.22 17.81
CA TYR A 452 -6.76 19.33 17.98
C TYR A 452 -7.12 20.26 19.14
N ASP A 453 -8.25 20.95 18.99
CA ASP A 453 -8.83 21.74 20.06
C ASP A 453 -9.16 20.85 21.25
N PRO A 454 -8.90 21.30 22.50
CA PRO A 454 -9.17 20.50 23.70
C PRO A 454 -10.58 19.91 23.74
N ALA A 455 -11.59 20.64 23.25
CA ALA A 455 -12.98 20.18 23.17
C ALA A 455 -13.21 19.03 22.17
N SER A 456 -12.38 18.92 21.13
CA SER A 456 -12.51 17.92 20.06
C SER A 456 -11.63 16.69 20.26
N ARG A 457 -10.66 16.74 21.19
CA ARG A 457 -9.69 15.64 21.42
C ARG A 457 -10.35 14.32 21.80
N ALA A 458 -11.33 14.36 22.70
CA ALA A 458 -12.03 13.16 23.13
C ALA A 458 -12.76 12.46 21.96
N GLY A 459 -13.40 13.24 21.07
CA GLY A 459 -14.06 12.71 19.88
C GLY A 459 -13.07 12.17 18.85
N ALA A 460 -11.94 12.85 18.64
CA ALA A 460 -10.88 12.39 17.75
C ALA A 460 -10.25 11.08 18.24
N LEU A 461 -9.99 10.96 19.54
CA LEU A 461 -9.47 9.74 20.17
C LEU A 461 -10.48 8.58 20.09
N ALA A 462 -11.77 8.86 20.33
CA ALA A 462 -12.81 7.85 20.16
C ALA A 462 -12.91 7.34 18.71
N SER A 463 -12.82 8.24 17.72
CA SER A 463 -12.78 7.88 16.30
C SER A 463 -11.53 7.05 15.95
N PHE A 464 -10.37 7.42 16.49
CA PHE A 464 -9.12 6.68 16.34
C PHE A 464 -9.26 5.23 16.84
N HIS A 465 -9.81 5.03 18.04
CA HIS A 465 -10.05 3.69 18.59
C HIS A 465 -11.13 2.92 17.83
N GLN A 466 -12.19 3.60 17.37
CA GLN A 466 -13.22 2.96 16.55
C GLN A 466 -12.62 2.41 15.24
N GLN A 467 -11.70 3.15 14.61
CA GLN A 467 -11.00 2.67 13.42
C GLN A 467 -10.13 1.43 13.74
N GLN A 468 -9.39 1.42 14.86
CA GLN A 468 -8.63 0.23 15.31
C GLN A 468 -9.53 -0.99 15.50
N ALA A 469 -10.72 -0.79 16.04
CA ALA A 469 -11.69 -1.85 16.29
C ALA A 469 -12.53 -2.25 15.05
N THR A 470 -12.24 -1.76 13.85
CA THR A 470 -13.05 -2.01 12.65
C THR A 470 -12.24 -2.63 11.51
N ILE A 471 -12.77 -3.72 10.94
CA ILE A 471 -12.33 -4.28 9.66
C ILE A 471 -13.39 -3.99 8.60
N HIS A 472 -13.00 -3.44 7.46
CA HIS A 472 -13.85 -3.26 6.29
C HIS A 472 -13.65 -4.40 5.31
N LEU A 473 -14.74 -4.96 4.78
CA LEU A 473 -14.72 -5.90 3.66
C LEU A 473 -15.35 -5.24 2.42
N GLU A 474 -14.55 -5.02 1.40
CA GLU A 474 -14.93 -4.27 0.19
C GLU A 474 -14.32 -4.89 -1.09
N ILE A 475 -14.69 -4.38 -2.27
CA ILE A 475 -14.05 -4.75 -3.54
C ILE A 475 -13.00 -3.68 -3.87
N ASP A 476 -11.78 -4.12 -4.10
CA ASP A 476 -10.74 -3.23 -4.59
C ASP A 476 -11.02 -2.83 -6.04
N ALA A 477 -11.13 -1.53 -6.29
CA ALA A 477 -11.47 -1.01 -7.62
C ALA A 477 -10.38 -1.23 -8.68
N ALA A 478 -9.13 -1.50 -8.27
CA ALA A 478 -8.01 -1.65 -9.19
C ALA A 478 -7.81 -3.12 -9.61
N ALA A 479 -8.00 -4.04 -8.67
CA ALA A 479 -7.79 -5.47 -8.83
C ALA A 479 -9.10 -6.26 -9.02
N ASN A 480 -10.26 -5.68 -8.73
CA ASN A 480 -11.58 -6.34 -8.74
C ASN A 480 -11.64 -7.61 -7.88
N VAL A 481 -10.91 -7.63 -6.77
CA VAL A 481 -10.91 -8.72 -5.78
C VAL A 481 -11.49 -8.21 -4.47
N VAL A 482 -12.01 -9.13 -3.65
CA VAL A 482 -12.44 -8.79 -2.29
C VAL A 482 -11.21 -8.53 -1.44
N VAL A 483 -11.23 -7.43 -0.70
CA VAL A 483 -10.18 -7.01 0.20
C VAL A 483 -10.71 -6.79 1.61
N GLU A 484 -9.81 -6.85 2.57
CA GLU A 484 -10.02 -6.43 3.95
C GLU A 484 -9.16 -5.22 4.30
N ARG A 485 -9.67 -4.32 5.15
CA ARG A 485 -8.94 -3.17 5.71
C ARG A 485 -9.20 -3.04 7.20
N GLY A 486 -8.20 -3.30 8.03
CA GLY A 486 -8.26 -3.14 9.47
C GLY A 486 -6.87 -3.17 10.08
N ASP A 487 -6.79 -2.88 11.38
CA ASP A 487 -5.54 -2.97 12.16
C ASP A 487 -5.08 -4.43 12.30
N VAL A 488 -6.05 -5.32 12.43
CA VAL A 488 -5.87 -6.78 12.52
C VAL A 488 -6.56 -7.46 11.34
N ARG A 489 -6.10 -8.66 11.00
CA ARG A 489 -6.71 -9.47 9.92
C ARG A 489 -7.97 -10.17 10.41
N LEU A 490 -8.93 -10.41 9.53
CA LEU A 490 -10.14 -11.17 9.84
C LEU A 490 -9.79 -12.60 10.33
N SER A 491 -8.75 -13.21 9.76
CA SER A 491 -8.26 -14.52 10.20
C SER A 491 -7.75 -14.49 11.65
N GLU A 492 -7.02 -13.45 12.04
CA GLU A 492 -6.50 -13.29 13.41
C GLU A 492 -7.64 -13.14 14.43
N ILE A 493 -8.68 -12.38 14.07
CA ILE A 493 -9.90 -12.29 14.89
C ILE A 493 -10.58 -13.66 14.98
N ALA A 494 -10.70 -14.37 13.86
CA ALA A 494 -11.39 -15.66 13.83
C ALA A 494 -10.67 -16.72 14.65
N ASP A 495 -9.34 -16.74 14.63
CA ASP A 495 -8.51 -17.70 15.37
C ASP A 495 -8.73 -17.62 16.87
N GLN A 496 -9.14 -16.46 17.41
CA GLN A 496 -9.33 -16.22 18.84
C GLN A 496 -10.64 -15.50 19.15
N ALA A 497 -11.70 -15.77 18.37
CA ALA A 497 -12.95 -15.03 18.41
C ALA A 497 -13.60 -14.96 19.81
N GLU A 498 -13.42 -15.99 20.63
CA GLU A 498 -13.94 -16.08 21.99
C GLU A 498 -13.05 -15.39 23.06
N LEU A 499 -11.83 -14.98 22.68
CA LEU A 499 -10.83 -14.36 23.55
C LEU A 499 -10.54 -12.91 23.19
N VAL A 500 -11.10 -12.39 22.10
CA VAL A 500 -10.88 -11.00 21.68
C VAL A 500 -11.21 -10.04 22.84
N PRO A 501 -10.25 -9.21 23.29
CA PRO A 501 -10.40 -8.42 24.50
C PRO A 501 -11.38 -7.24 24.32
N GLU A 502 -11.42 -6.69 23.12
CA GLU A 502 -12.27 -5.56 22.75
C GLU A 502 -13.30 -5.99 21.71
N GLN A 503 -14.45 -5.30 21.66
CA GLN A 503 -15.46 -5.58 20.65
C GLN A 503 -14.98 -5.09 19.28
N MET A 504 -14.85 -6.01 18.33
CA MET A 504 -14.48 -5.73 16.95
C MET A 504 -15.71 -5.61 16.07
N THR A 505 -15.66 -4.71 15.09
CA THR A 505 -16.69 -4.54 14.07
C THR A 505 -16.15 -5.02 12.73
N VAL A 506 -16.87 -5.92 12.06
CA VAL A 506 -16.66 -6.23 10.64
C VAL A 506 -17.72 -5.48 9.86
N HIS A 507 -17.30 -4.43 9.15
CA HIS A 507 -18.14 -3.63 8.28
C HIS A 507 -18.17 -4.23 6.86
N LEU A 508 -19.37 -4.45 6.36
CA LEU A 508 -19.67 -5.21 5.15
C LEU A 508 -20.15 -4.22 4.08
N ASP A 509 -19.24 -3.82 3.19
CA ASP A 509 -19.55 -2.92 2.08
C ASP A 509 -20.11 -3.66 0.86
N LEU A 510 -20.31 -4.97 0.99
CA LEU A 510 -20.73 -5.87 -0.09
C LEU A 510 -22.00 -6.62 0.29
N ALA A 511 -22.83 -6.91 -0.72
CA ALA A 511 -23.92 -7.86 -0.59
C ALA A 511 -23.40 -9.27 -0.26
N PRO A 512 -24.14 -10.09 0.50
CA PRO A 512 -23.69 -11.43 0.90
C PRO A 512 -23.42 -12.34 -0.31
N GLY A 513 -24.12 -12.16 -1.44
CA GLY A 513 -23.89 -12.93 -2.67
C GLY A 513 -22.54 -12.65 -3.35
N LYS A 514 -21.82 -11.59 -2.95
CA LYS A 514 -20.47 -11.26 -3.42
C LYS A 514 -19.37 -11.78 -2.50
N LEU A 515 -19.75 -12.38 -1.37
CA LEU A 515 -18.83 -12.87 -0.34
C LEU A 515 -19.04 -14.37 -0.16
N ALA A 516 -18.09 -15.18 -0.61
CA ALA A 516 -18.13 -16.63 -0.43
C ALA A 516 -18.26 -17.04 1.05
N ILE A 517 -17.72 -16.21 1.95
CA ILE A 517 -17.70 -16.41 3.40
C ILE A 517 -18.89 -15.79 4.16
N ALA A 518 -19.94 -15.32 3.47
CA ALA A 518 -21.03 -14.57 4.13
C ALA A 518 -21.69 -15.34 5.29
N LYS A 519 -21.88 -16.66 5.15
CA LYS A 519 -22.43 -17.51 6.22
C LYS A 519 -21.45 -17.68 7.38
N ASP A 520 -20.16 -17.83 7.08
CA ASP A 520 -19.12 -17.99 8.10
C ASP A 520 -18.91 -16.69 8.90
N LEU A 521 -19.09 -15.51 8.29
CA LEU A 521 -19.09 -14.24 9.04
C LEU A 521 -20.21 -14.19 10.10
N VAL A 522 -21.41 -14.66 9.75
CA VAL A 522 -22.53 -14.75 10.71
C VAL A 522 -22.22 -15.76 11.81
N ARG A 523 -21.63 -16.91 11.45
CA ARG A 523 -21.19 -17.93 12.42
C ARG A 523 -20.11 -17.36 13.36
N LEU A 524 -19.12 -16.65 12.83
CA LEU A 524 -18.07 -15.98 13.61
C LEU A 524 -18.67 -14.99 14.62
N SER A 525 -19.57 -14.13 14.17
CA SER A 525 -20.22 -13.14 15.04
C SER A 525 -20.95 -13.81 16.21
N ARG A 526 -21.69 -14.89 15.96
CA ARG A 526 -22.36 -15.67 17.00
C ARG A 526 -21.36 -16.39 17.92
N ALA A 527 -20.37 -17.07 17.33
CA ALA A 527 -19.34 -17.83 18.04
C ALA A 527 -18.50 -16.93 18.98
N SER A 528 -18.32 -15.66 18.63
CA SER A 528 -17.60 -14.68 19.45
C SER A 528 -18.36 -14.27 20.74
N ASN A 529 -19.63 -14.64 20.86
CA ASN A 529 -20.54 -14.22 21.94
C ASN A 529 -20.64 -12.69 22.08
N GLY A 530 -20.82 -11.99 20.95
CA GLY A 530 -20.99 -10.53 20.92
C GLY A 530 -19.69 -9.72 20.87
N ARG A 531 -18.52 -10.36 20.84
CA ARG A 531 -17.23 -9.68 20.66
C ARG A 531 -16.96 -9.27 19.22
N VAL A 532 -17.55 -9.96 18.24
CA VAL A 532 -17.49 -9.60 16.83
C VAL A 532 -18.88 -9.18 16.39
N ARG A 533 -19.03 -7.91 16.01
CA ARG A 533 -20.27 -7.34 15.50
C ARG A 533 -20.19 -7.19 13.99
N LEU A 534 -21.27 -7.53 13.30
CA LEU A 534 -21.40 -7.27 11.87
C LEU A 534 -22.19 -5.98 11.64
N GLN A 535 -21.66 -5.12 10.78
CA GLN A 535 -22.34 -3.94 10.29
C GLN A 535 -22.34 -3.95 8.76
N THR A 536 -23.32 -3.31 8.15
CA THR A 536 -23.42 -3.23 6.68
C THR A 536 -23.87 -1.84 6.27
N GLN A 537 -23.61 -1.47 5.01
CA GLN A 537 -24.27 -0.31 4.43
C GLN A 537 -25.78 -0.54 4.27
N SER A 538 -26.57 0.53 4.33
CA SER A 538 -28.03 0.49 4.13
C SER A 538 -28.43 -0.15 2.80
N ALA A 539 -27.61 0.00 1.75
CA ALA A 539 -27.86 -0.58 0.43
C ALA A 539 -27.92 -2.12 0.44
N HIS A 540 -27.19 -2.77 1.34
CA HIS A 540 -27.10 -4.24 1.41
C HIS A 540 -27.84 -4.83 2.61
N GLN A 541 -28.42 -3.99 3.48
CA GLN A 541 -29.03 -4.42 4.72
C GLN A 541 -30.13 -5.47 4.54
N VAL A 542 -31.02 -5.29 3.55
CA VAL A 542 -32.12 -6.22 3.28
C VAL A 542 -31.63 -7.63 2.95
N GLU A 543 -30.49 -7.76 2.26
CA GLU A 543 -29.92 -9.06 1.91
C GLU A 543 -29.24 -9.71 3.11
N TRP A 544 -28.50 -8.93 3.90
CA TRP A 544 -27.84 -9.41 5.12
C TRP A 544 -28.82 -9.85 6.21
N LEU A 545 -29.95 -9.15 6.37
CA LEU A 545 -31.00 -9.52 7.32
C LEU A 545 -31.64 -10.90 7.03
N LYS A 546 -31.51 -11.42 5.79
CA LYS A 546 -31.93 -12.80 5.48
C LYS A 546 -31.02 -13.85 6.12
N LEU A 547 -29.78 -13.48 6.46
CA LEU A 547 -28.82 -14.38 7.11
C LEU A 547 -28.83 -14.21 8.64
N SER A 548 -28.96 -12.98 9.15
CA SER A 548 -29.08 -12.71 10.58
C SER A 548 -29.71 -11.35 10.87
N ASP A 549 -30.66 -11.32 11.81
CA ASP A 549 -31.35 -10.11 12.31
C ASP A 549 -30.46 -9.21 13.17
N GLN A 550 -29.37 -9.75 13.71
CA GLN A 550 -28.36 -9.02 14.50
C GLN A 550 -27.47 -8.07 13.68
N ILE A 551 -27.51 -8.12 12.35
CA ILE A 551 -26.68 -7.26 11.48
C ILE A 551 -27.31 -5.87 11.41
N THR A 552 -26.56 -4.86 11.86
CA THR A 552 -27.05 -3.47 11.89
C THR A 552 -26.54 -2.64 10.71
N SER A 553 -27.35 -1.69 10.23
CA SER A 553 -26.87 -0.72 9.25
C SER A 553 -26.07 0.40 9.91
N ALA A 554 -24.93 0.75 9.32
CA ALA A 554 -24.12 1.90 9.71
C ALA A 554 -23.39 2.48 8.49
N ILE A 555 -23.17 3.79 8.50
CA ILE A 555 -22.28 4.44 7.54
C ILE A 555 -20.85 4.01 7.88
N ALA A 556 -20.13 3.47 6.90
CA ALA A 556 -18.73 3.12 7.04
C ALA A 556 -17.92 4.39 7.39
N ALA A 557 -17.20 4.37 8.51
CA ALA A 557 -16.13 5.32 8.70
C ALA A 557 -15.02 5.01 7.69
N PRO A 558 -14.29 6.00 7.16
CA PRO A 558 -13.14 5.73 6.31
C PRO A 558 -12.11 4.89 7.06
N SER A 559 -11.62 3.82 6.43
CA SER A 559 -10.47 3.07 6.95
C SER A 559 -9.18 3.78 6.59
N ARG A 560 -8.26 3.82 7.56
CA ARG A 560 -6.89 4.31 7.38
C ARG A 560 -5.90 3.20 7.03
N TYR A 561 -6.34 1.95 7.16
CA TYR A 561 -5.49 0.79 6.96
C TYR A 561 -5.45 0.42 5.49
N ARG A 562 -4.31 -0.13 5.08
CA ARG A 562 -4.15 -0.60 3.71
C ARG A 562 -5.07 -1.77 3.41
N SER A 563 -5.49 -1.81 2.16
CA SER A 563 -6.12 -2.98 1.55
C SER A 563 -5.20 -4.18 1.64
N HIS A 564 -5.75 -5.31 2.05
CA HIS A 564 -5.16 -6.60 1.85
C HIS A 564 -6.15 -7.48 1.11
N GLU A 565 -5.67 -8.29 0.17
CA GLU A 565 -6.51 -9.30 -0.44
C GLU A 565 -7.05 -10.22 0.66
N LEU A 566 -8.36 -10.43 0.61
CA LEU A 566 -9.08 -11.19 1.61
C LEU A 566 -8.72 -12.68 1.43
N TYR A 567 -7.81 -13.18 2.28
CA TYR A 567 -7.37 -14.57 2.26
C TYR A 567 -8.16 -15.37 3.31
N VAL A 568 -9.11 -16.20 2.86
CA VAL A 568 -10.07 -16.85 3.78
C VAL A 568 -10.31 -18.34 3.63
N PRO A 569 -9.40 -19.17 3.07
CA PRO A 569 -9.69 -20.59 2.93
C PRO A 569 -9.99 -21.32 4.27
N ALA A 570 -9.79 -20.67 5.43
CA ALA A 570 -9.93 -21.26 6.75
C ALA A 570 -10.93 -20.57 7.72
N LEU A 571 -11.84 -19.67 7.30
CA LEU A 571 -12.74 -19.01 8.29
C LEU A 571 -13.60 -20.04 9.06
N GLY A 572 -14.19 -20.98 8.33
CA GLY A 572 -14.94 -22.08 8.93
C GLY A 572 -14.06 -22.95 9.85
N VAL A 573 -12.81 -23.19 9.47
CA VAL A 573 -11.82 -23.97 10.23
C VAL A 573 -11.47 -23.29 11.55
N ALA A 574 -11.30 -21.96 11.55
CA ALA A 574 -11.04 -21.16 12.74
C ALA A 574 -12.25 -21.14 13.69
N ILE A 575 -13.47 -21.03 13.15
CA ILE A 575 -14.71 -21.10 13.94
C ILE A 575 -14.88 -22.50 14.56
N ASP A 576 -14.54 -23.56 13.83
CA ASP A 576 -14.58 -24.92 14.36
C ASP A 576 -13.51 -25.13 15.44
N ALA A 577 -12.32 -24.54 15.30
CA ALA A 577 -11.32 -24.50 16.37
C ALA A 577 -11.81 -23.76 17.62
N CYS A 578 -12.53 -22.64 17.44
CA CYS A 578 -13.19 -21.91 18.53
C CYS A 578 -14.19 -22.81 19.28
N LEU A 579 -15.03 -23.56 18.55
CA LEU A 579 -15.93 -24.55 19.18
C LEU A 579 -15.15 -25.59 20.00
N GLY A 580 -14.05 -26.11 19.46
CA GLY A 580 -13.20 -27.07 20.17
C GLY A 580 -12.70 -26.53 21.52
N ARG A 581 -12.24 -25.29 21.56
CA ARG A 581 -11.77 -24.64 22.80
C ARG A 581 -12.92 -24.35 23.77
N LEU A 582 -14.09 -23.94 23.26
CA LEU A 582 -15.29 -23.76 24.08
C LEU A 582 -15.75 -25.08 24.71
N LEU A 583 -15.74 -26.17 23.95
CA LEU A 583 -16.08 -27.51 24.45
C LEU A 583 -15.05 -28.01 25.47
N HIS A 584 -13.75 -27.82 25.21
CA HIS A 584 -12.68 -28.14 26.15
C HIS A 584 -12.95 -27.47 27.51
N ASN A 585 -13.17 -26.16 27.52
CA ASN A 585 -13.43 -25.40 28.74
C ASN A 585 -14.67 -25.90 29.50
N ARG A 586 -15.74 -26.29 28.78
CA ARG A 586 -16.95 -26.86 29.40
C ARG A 586 -16.72 -28.25 29.97
N LEU A 587 -15.98 -29.10 29.27
CA LEU A 587 -15.64 -30.43 29.75
C LEU A 587 -14.74 -30.36 30.99
N GLU A 588 -13.75 -29.48 31.01
CA GLU A 588 -12.92 -29.23 32.20
C GLU A 588 -13.76 -28.80 33.42
N GLN A 589 -14.74 -27.92 33.22
CA GLN A 589 -15.69 -27.55 34.29
C GLN A 589 -16.48 -28.77 34.79
N ILE A 590 -16.91 -29.67 33.91
CA ILE A 590 -17.60 -30.91 34.28
C ILE A 590 -16.67 -31.84 35.07
N PHE A 591 -15.44 -32.04 34.59
CA PHE A 591 -14.44 -32.90 35.25
C PHE A 591 -14.10 -32.40 36.65
N GLN A 592 -14.03 -31.07 36.84
CA GLN A 592 -13.74 -30.46 38.14
C GLN A 592 -14.94 -30.48 39.09
N SER A 593 -16.15 -30.23 38.57
CA SER A 593 -17.36 -30.10 39.41
C SER A 593 -18.04 -31.43 39.71
N GLY A 594 -17.82 -32.46 38.90
CA GLY A 594 -18.55 -33.72 38.97
C GLY A 594 -19.97 -33.67 38.40
N ASN A 595 -20.40 -32.51 37.86
CA ASN A 595 -21.77 -32.28 37.42
C ASN A 595 -21.80 -31.85 35.95
N CYS A 596 -22.61 -32.54 35.16
CA CYS A 596 -22.88 -32.20 33.77
C CYS A 596 -24.23 -31.48 33.65
N PRO A 597 -24.30 -30.24 33.11
CA PRO A 597 -25.51 -29.42 33.17
C PRO A 597 -26.79 -30.04 32.62
N THR A 598 -26.71 -30.98 31.67
CA THR A 598 -27.90 -31.64 31.09
C THR A 598 -28.11 -33.07 31.55
N ILE A 599 -27.10 -33.70 32.18
CA ILE A 599 -27.14 -35.11 32.60
C ILE A 599 -27.28 -35.23 34.13
N GLY A 600 -26.70 -34.29 34.89
CA GLY A 600 -26.62 -34.32 36.35
C GLY A 600 -25.26 -34.78 36.85
N ASP A 601 -25.23 -35.35 38.06
CA ASP A 601 -24.00 -35.82 38.70
C ASP A 601 -23.43 -37.04 37.97
N VAL A 602 -22.11 -37.05 37.77
CA VAL A 602 -21.39 -38.12 37.09
C VAL A 602 -20.38 -38.72 38.06
N ASP A 603 -20.32 -40.05 38.11
CA ASP A 603 -19.41 -40.76 39.00
C ASP A 603 -17.94 -40.39 38.73
N ALA A 604 -17.17 -40.19 39.81
CA ALA A 604 -15.78 -39.75 39.73
C ALA A 604 -14.87 -40.72 38.95
N THR A 605 -15.18 -42.04 39.00
CA THR A 605 -14.42 -43.03 38.23
C THR A 605 -14.66 -42.87 36.73
N ILE A 606 -15.91 -42.65 36.31
CA ILE A 606 -16.27 -42.38 34.91
C ILE A 606 -15.58 -41.10 34.43
N LEU A 607 -15.60 -40.03 35.22
CA LEU A 607 -14.98 -38.76 34.86
C LEU A 607 -13.46 -38.89 34.66
N SER A 608 -12.76 -39.64 35.52
CA SER A 608 -11.32 -39.88 35.37
C SER A 608 -11.00 -40.57 34.04
N HIS A 609 -11.80 -41.58 33.66
CA HIS A 609 -11.66 -42.33 32.42
C HIS A 609 -11.99 -41.48 31.17
N VAL A 610 -13.05 -40.67 31.25
CA VAL A 610 -13.48 -39.77 30.17
C VAL A 610 -12.48 -38.64 29.95
N SER A 611 -11.96 -38.03 31.02
CA SER A 611 -10.95 -36.96 30.94
C SER A 611 -9.68 -37.42 30.22
N ALA A 612 -9.18 -38.62 30.52
CA ALA A 612 -8.04 -39.19 29.80
C ALA A 612 -8.32 -39.43 28.30
N THR A 613 -9.54 -39.83 27.97
CA THR A 613 -9.96 -40.03 26.57
C THR A 613 -10.06 -38.68 25.84
N TRP A 614 -10.61 -37.65 26.50
CA TRP A 614 -10.70 -36.30 25.96
C TRP A 614 -9.32 -35.71 25.67
N ALA A 615 -8.35 -35.84 26.57
CA ALA A 615 -6.99 -35.34 26.35
C ALA A 615 -6.36 -35.91 25.05
N ASN A 616 -6.61 -37.19 24.75
CA ASN A 616 -6.15 -37.82 23.50
C ASN A 616 -6.92 -37.27 22.28
N TRP A 617 -8.25 -37.22 22.36
CA TRP A 617 -9.09 -36.75 21.26
C TRP A 617 -8.84 -35.27 20.95
N GLN A 618 -8.69 -34.44 21.97
CA GLN A 618 -8.39 -33.02 21.82
C GLN A 618 -7.11 -32.83 21.01
N SER A 619 -6.01 -33.48 21.41
CA SER A 619 -4.74 -33.39 20.67
C SER A 619 -4.90 -33.84 19.21
N THR A 620 -5.71 -34.88 18.97
CA THR A 620 -5.99 -35.39 17.63
C THR A 620 -6.82 -34.40 16.79
N LEU A 621 -7.84 -33.77 17.37
CA LEU A 621 -8.70 -32.77 16.73
C LEU A 621 -7.97 -31.44 16.48
N GLU A 622 -7.04 -31.06 17.35
CA GLU A 622 -6.17 -29.89 17.16
C GLU A 622 -5.22 -30.12 15.98
N GLY A 623 -4.66 -31.33 15.85
CA GLY A 623 -3.74 -31.69 14.76
C GLY A 623 -4.39 -32.05 13.43
N ASN A 624 -5.72 -32.11 13.32
CA ASN A 624 -6.41 -32.55 12.10
C ASN A 624 -7.71 -31.77 11.83
N GLU A 625 -7.63 -30.78 10.94
CA GLU A 625 -8.74 -29.88 10.60
C GLU A 625 -9.94 -30.59 9.99
N THR A 626 -9.71 -31.51 9.05
CA THR A 626 -10.77 -32.28 8.39
C THR A 626 -11.50 -33.18 9.37
N LEU A 627 -10.78 -33.82 10.28
CA LEU A 627 -11.40 -34.63 11.34
C LEU A 627 -12.21 -33.76 12.29
N ARG A 628 -11.67 -32.60 12.69
CA ARG A 628 -12.34 -31.63 13.56
C ARG A 628 -13.67 -31.16 12.97
N GLU A 629 -13.65 -30.73 11.71
CA GLU A 629 -14.83 -30.32 10.96
C GLU A 629 -15.91 -31.41 10.96
N HIS A 630 -15.54 -32.65 10.62
CA HIS A 630 -16.48 -33.77 10.58
C HIS A 630 -17.08 -34.08 11.95
N VAL A 631 -16.25 -34.17 12.99
CA VAL A 631 -16.70 -34.46 14.35
C VAL A 631 -17.66 -33.40 14.85
N PHE A 632 -17.34 -32.12 14.65
CA PHE A 632 -18.18 -31.03 15.12
C PHE A 632 -19.46 -30.84 14.31
N ARG A 633 -19.45 -31.12 13.00
CA ARG A 633 -20.69 -31.21 12.20
C ARG A 633 -21.62 -32.29 12.73
N MET A 634 -21.09 -33.49 12.98
CA MET A 634 -21.85 -34.61 13.51
C MET A 634 -22.41 -34.28 14.91
N LEU A 635 -21.58 -33.66 15.77
CA LEU A 635 -21.99 -33.24 17.12
C LEU A 635 -23.13 -32.20 17.06
N ALA A 636 -23.08 -31.26 16.11
CA ALA A 636 -24.10 -30.22 15.96
C ALA A 636 -25.41 -30.74 15.35
N HIS A 637 -25.35 -31.76 14.49
CA HIS A 637 -26.50 -32.26 13.72
C HIS A 637 -26.50 -33.79 13.58
N VAL A 638 -26.75 -34.46 14.69
CA VAL A 638 -26.92 -35.92 14.76
C VAL A 638 -28.04 -36.38 13.80
N ASP A 639 -27.84 -37.49 13.09
CA ASP A 639 -28.82 -38.15 12.20
C ASP A 639 -29.31 -37.38 10.97
N THR A 640 -28.56 -36.37 10.51
CA THR A 640 -28.86 -35.69 9.24
C THR A 640 -27.97 -36.20 8.11
N ALA A 641 -28.53 -36.42 6.92
CA ALA A 641 -27.79 -36.90 5.76
C ALA A 641 -26.73 -35.89 5.25
N ASN A 642 -26.82 -34.63 5.68
CA ASN A 642 -25.87 -33.57 5.34
C ASN A 642 -25.82 -32.53 6.49
N PRO A 643 -25.11 -32.84 7.60
CA PRO A 643 -25.08 -31.99 8.79
C PRO A 643 -24.44 -30.64 8.46
N ALA A 644 -25.15 -29.56 8.78
CA ALA A 644 -24.57 -28.22 8.70
C ALA A 644 -23.44 -28.05 9.74
N SER A 645 -22.52 -27.11 9.53
CA SER A 645 -21.57 -26.75 10.57
C SER A 645 -22.26 -26.03 11.72
N TRP A 646 -21.67 -26.07 12.93
CA TRP A 646 -22.18 -25.35 14.09
C TRP A 646 -22.42 -23.87 13.77
N SER A 647 -23.60 -23.38 14.14
CA SER A 647 -24.09 -22.04 13.80
C SER A 647 -23.40 -20.89 14.55
N GLY A 648 -22.52 -21.21 15.50
CA GLY A 648 -21.96 -20.25 16.45
C GLY A 648 -22.85 -20.00 17.68
N ASP A 649 -24.00 -20.66 17.80
CA ASP A 649 -24.94 -20.42 18.91
C ASP A 649 -24.43 -21.00 20.24
N HIS A 650 -24.15 -20.11 21.19
CA HIS A 650 -23.70 -20.45 22.54
C HIS A 650 -24.77 -21.16 23.38
N SER A 651 -26.05 -20.98 23.05
CA SER A 651 -27.15 -21.64 23.77
C SER A 651 -27.10 -23.16 23.68
N LEU A 652 -26.43 -23.68 22.65
CA LEU A 652 -26.25 -25.11 22.41
C LEU A 652 -25.03 -25.69 23.13
N LEU A 653 -24.09 -24.87 23.63
CA LEU A 653 -22.81 -25.37 24.15
C LEU A 653 -22.95 -26.38 25.28
N ASN A 654 -23.89 -26.18 26.22
CA ASN A 654 -24.12 -27.14 27.30
C ASN A 654 -24.61 -28.49 26.75
N LYS A 655 -25.47 -28.48 25.72
CA LYS A 655 -25.96 -29.70 25.07
C LYS A 655 -24.84 -30.39 24.29
N LEU A 656 -24.05 -29.62 23.52
CA LEU A 656 -22.92 -30.14 22.75
C LEU A 656 -21.84 -30.73 23.66
N ALA A 657 -21.52 -30.08 24.78
CA ALA A 657 -20.57 -30.60 25.77
C ALA A 657 -21.09 -31.89 26.43
N SER A 658 -22.39 -31.98 26.70
CA SER A 658 -23.01 -33.19 27.26
C SER A 658 -23.02 -34.34 26.26
N ALA A 659 -23.33 -34.06 24.99
CA ALA A 659 -23.25 -35.03 23.91
C ALA A 659 -21.80 -35.52 23.71
N MET A 660 -20.81 -34.61 23.73
CA MET A 660 -19.40 -34.97 23.66
C MET A 660 -18.98 -35.84 24.86
N LEU A 661 -19.42 -35.51 26.07
CA LEU A 661 -19.17 -36.32 27.27
C LEU A 661 -19.71 -37.76 27.10
N MET A 662 -20.94 -37.91 26.59
CA MET A 662 -21.55 -39.21 26.31
C MET A 662 -20.79 -39.99 25.24
N MET A 663 -20.36 -39.32 24.17
CA MET A 663 -19.53 -39.92 23.12
C MET A 663 -18.20 -40.43 23.68
N LEU A 664 -17.51 -39.61 24.48
CA LEU A 664 -16.25 -39.99 25.11
C LEU A 664 -16.41 -41.16 26.08
N ALA A 665 -17.51 -41.19 26.84
CA ALA A 665 -17.82 -42.31 27.74
C ALA A 665 -18.08 -43.61 26.97
N THR A 666 -18.82 -43.53 25.86
CA THR A 666 -19.14 -44.68 24.99
C THR A 666 -17.89 -45.24 24.31
N HIS A 667 -16.91 -44.38 24.00
CA HIS A 667 -15.67 -44.73 23.31
C HIS A 667 -14.44 -44.68 24.22
N HIS A 668 -14.62 -44.95 25.51
CA HIS A 668 -13.55 -44.87 26.51
C HIS A 668 -12.28 -45.62 26.06
N GLY A 669 -11.14 -44.91 26.07
CA GLY A 669 -9.82 -45.46 25.75
C GLY A 669 -9.57 -45.75 24.26
N ARG A 670 -10.52 -45.45 23.36
CA ARG A 670 -10.35 -45.65 21.92
C ARG A 670 -9.76 -44.40 21.26
N PRO A 671 -8.71 -44.53 20.42
CA PRO A 671 -8.18 -43.41 19.66
C PRO A 671 -9.18 -42.97 18.57
N LEU A 672 -9.19 -41.67 18.27
CA LEU A 672 -10.01 -41.09 17.21
C LEU A 672 -9.27 -41.19 15.86
N THR A 673 -9.89 -41.77 14.83
CA THR A 673 -9.27 -41.91 13.49
C THR A 673 -10.20 -41.43 12.36
N LEU A 674 -9.61 -41.00 11.24
CA LEU A 674 -10.35 -40.65 10.02
C LEU A 674 -10.94 -41.91 9.38
N SER A 675 -12.24 -41.89 9.11
CA SER A 675 -12.91 -42.95 8.36
C SER A 675 -12.65 -42.85 6.86
N ALA A 676 -12.38 -43.98 6.22
CA ALA A 676 -12.26 -44.09 4.76
C ALA A 676 -13.63 -44.18 4.05
N ALA A 677 -14.76 -44.16 4.78
CA ALA A 677 -16.09 -44.27 4.19
C ALA A 677 -16.58 -42.94 3.61
N GLU A 678 -17.19 -42.97 2.42
CA GLU A 678 -17.79 -41.82 1.70
C GLU A 678 -18.90 -41.06 2.49
N ARG A 679 -19.30 -41.55 3.66
CA ARG A 679 -20.37 -40.96 4.48
C ARG A 679 -19.95 -40.83 5.93
N GLY A 680 -19.74 -39.59 6.38
CA GLY A 680 -20.13 -39.02 7.68
C GLY A 680 -19.84 -39.77 9.00
N ASN A 681 -19.08 -40.85 9.00
CA ASN A 681 -18.90 -41.71 10.16
C ASN A 681 -17.48 -41.55 10.70
N MET A 682 -17.32 -41.52 12.03
CA MET A 682 -16.03 -41.77 12.67
C MET A 682 -15.76 -43.28 12.66
N THR A 683 -14.51 -43.71 12.49
CA THR A 683 -14.09 -45.09 12.75
C THR A 683 -13.24 -45.13 14.03
N PHE A 684 -13.50 -46.10 14.87
CA PHE A 684 -12.72 -46.40 16.07
C PHE A 684 -12.00 -47.73 15.85
N ASP A 685 -10.81 -47.90 16.42
CA ASP A 685 -9.94 -49.01 16.02
C ASP A 685 -10.53 -50.42 16.29
N THR A 686 -10.33 -51.29 15.30
CA THR A 686 -10.70 -52.72 15.12
C THR A 686 -12.13 -53.23 15.37
N ASP A 687 -12.99 -52.63 16.19
CA ASP A 687 -14.30 -53.26 16.54
C ASP A 687 -15.48 -52.31 16.82
N ALA A 688 -15.34 -50.99 16.67
CA ALA A 688 -16.39 -50.04 17.05
C ALA A 688 -16.97 -49.31 15.82
N ILE A 689 -18.20 -49.70 15.45
CA ILE A 689 -19.09 -48.88 14.62
C ILE A 689 -19.54 -47.71 15.50
N ALA A 690 -19.40 -46.47 15.02
CA ALA A 690 -19.97 -45.31 15.67
C ALA A 690 -21.48 -45.55 15.87
N LEU A 691 -21.91 -45.75 17.13
CA LEU A 691 -23.31 -45.70 17.47
C LEU A 691 -23.71 -44.21 17.36
N GLY A 692 -24.17 -43.83 16.17
CA GLY A 692 -25.11 -42.72 16.02
C GLY A 692 -26.45 -43.12 16.64
N THR A 693 -26.47 -43.51 17.90
CA THR A 693 -27.71 -43.76 18.63
C THR A 693 -28.08 -42.48 19.34
N GLY A 694 -29.11 -41.83 18.81
CA GLY A 694 -29.73 -40.65 19.39
C GLY A 694 -29.92 -40.81 20.90
N ALA A 695 -29.16 -40.03 21.66
CA ALA A 695 -29.57 -39.55 22.97
C ALA A 695 -30.18 -38.16 22.75
N SER A 696 -31.38 -38.14 22.17
CA SER A 696 -32.26 -36.96 22.14
C SER A 696 -33.03 -36.85 23.43
#